data_AF-A0A7J9S6H1-F1
#
_entry.id   AF-A0A7J9S6H1-F1
#
_cell.length_a   1.000
_cell.length_b   1.000
_cell.length_c   1.000
_cell.angle_alpha   90.00
_cell.angle_beta   90.00
_cell.angle_gamma   90.00
#
_symmetry.space_group_name_H-M   'P 1'
#
loop_
_entity.id
_entity.type
_entity.pdbx_description
1 polymer ?
#
loop_
_entity_poly.entity_id
_entity_poly.type
_entity_poly.pdbx_seq_one_letter_code
_entity_poly.pdbx_strand_id
1 'polypeptide(L)'
;MNFFKITTCLLLLFALISVNYSAEFVDDGQYVYCKLTNENMEDLGFTEYSISNTDNVYFVIGLSESASLLNSTYLDLSSDKYFPPVANQGDLGTCGNFACVYYANSYLQAKIHNWDLKGADRSKCFNPLWIFNKMNNEAVLPGISPVNILKMISRIGSATYETMPETDNITTWGSPEAWFEAVQYRTNGLDVTFTSNTDVIKSWLNDGSIVIIAIDTGGHLSTYFENTSIISDKSQSHGEATHAVVIAGYNDSISKDNETGAFKIVNSWGDTWGPNGDGTYYMTYDAVSNLSASMCARISGVRYNNSDSHPELIGYVMYDPENKGTADQKMIFGIGNESNISGYVDLFGSLLYDQSDGNGSMPDFIAIDLTDWKSEFENSLNTTGKGYYFVNFSNGTETSIISEFGIIKYSSYPDIEEINTLNSYNCNKSVVFKFYSETAPEIINSSVNVLENEVVVSIHAEDVEDDLWGVNVYFDGLNEYYSLNGTNETFNGSFDKSMFSYGKHYAIFEAFDGSGNTNNSEMVYFEILAPATTSRSTKSHYSSDLSDGIDPGNIKRAISNSNVIYGSDIDEEFALNLRENVENGNNYELSKDTIIVGGPESNGFADKYNNEFEIQITNDYPGENRGVIQVQTIEVRDGNIIKPYQVIYIAGSDRFGTQAALKYFKTLDELPEGPIMIEWTENGPVVVE
;
A
#
# COMPACT_ATOMS: atom_id res chain seq x y z
N MET A 1 42.64 0.53 -12.15
CA MET A 1 41.88 0.97 -10.96
C MET A 1 40.36 0.79 -11.09
N ASN A 2 39.78 0.90 -12.29
CA ASN A 2 38.32 0.65 -12.50
C ASN A 2 37.88 -0.81 -12.34
N PHE A 3 38.78 -1.79 -12.56
CA PHE A 3 38.46 -3.21 -12.38
C PHE A 3 38.19 -3.58 -10.91
N PHE A 4 38.78 -2.88 -9.94
CA PHE A 4 38.61 -3.18 -8.51
C PHE A 4 37.35 -2.56 -7.89
N LYS A 5 36.83 -1.43 -8.42
CA LYS A 5 35.58 -0.83 -7.91
C LYS A 5 34.34 -1.63 -8.35
N ILE A 6 34.28 -2.06 -9.61
CA ILE A 6 33.17 -2.84 -10.16
C ILE A 6 33.13 -4.24 -9.52
N THR A 7 34.29 -4.88 -9.32
CA THR A 7 34.35 -6.18 -8.62
C THR A 7 33.94 -6.07 -7.15
N THR A 8 34.12 -4.90 -6.51
CA THR A 8 33.68 -4.70 -5.11
C THR A 8 32.17 -4.46 -5.03
N CYS A 9 31.56 -3.74 -5.99
CA CYS A 9 30.10 -3.63 -6.08
C CYS A 9 29.43 -4.97 -6.44
N LEU A 10 30.00 -5.75 -7.37
CA LEU A 10 29.51 -7.10 -7.69
C LEU A 10 29.77 -8.11 -6.55
N LEU A 11 30.87 -8.02 -5.80
CA LEU A 11 31.10 -8.86 -4.61
C LEU A 11 30.19 -8.48 -3.45
N LEU A 12 29.80 -7.20 -3.31
CA LEU A 12 28.73 -6.78 -2.40
C LEU A 12 27.39 -7.32 -2.89
N LEU A 13 27.08 -7.25 -4.19
CA LEU A 13 25.87 -7.82 -4.78
C LEU A 13 25.79 -9.35 -4.56
N PHE A 14 26.90 -10.08 -4.79
CA PHE A 14 26.97 -11.53 -4.56
C PHE A 14 27.06 -11.93 -3.08
N ALA A 15 27.58 -11.06 -2.19
CA ALA A 15 27.50 -11.27 -0.75
C ALA A 15 26.08 -10.96 -0.21
N LEU A 16 25.35 -10.05 -0.86
CA LEU A 16 23.95 -9.70 -0.54
C LEU A 16 22.94 -10.74 -1.05
N ILE A 17 23.29 -11.56 -2.05
CA ILE A 17 22.50 -12.74 -2.49
C ILE A 17 22.45 -13.85 -1.40
N SER A 18 23.11 -13.67 -0.25
CA SER A 18 22.94 -14.54 0.93
C SER A 18 21.86 -14.07 1.92
N VAL A 19 21.14 -12.99 1.60
CA VAL A 19 19.95 -12.51 2.31
C VAL A 19 18.77 -12.61 1.34
N ASN A 20 17.66 -13.23 1.76
CA ASN A 20 16.44 -13.33 0.97
C ASN A 20 15.85 -11.92 0.75
N TYR A 21 16.28 -11.21 -0.28
CA TYR A 21 15.61 -10.00 -0.75
C TYR A 21 14.35 -10.37 -1.53
N SER A 22 13.24 -9.67 -1.27
CA SER A 22 11.99 -9.80 -2.02
C SER A 22 12.06 -9.19 -3.44
N ALA A 23 13.13 -8.44 -3.75
CA ALA A 23 13.30 -7.75 -5.03
C ALA A 23 13.84 -8.65 -6.14
N GLU A 24 13.09 -8.80 -7.24
CA GLU A 24 13.58 -9.40 -8.48
C GLU A 24 14.23 -8.34 -9.39
N PHE A 25 15.50 -8.56 -9.73
CA PHE A 25 16.24 -7.71 -10.66
C PHE A 25 16.18 -8.23 -12.08
N VAL A 26 15.89 -7.33 -13.01
CA VAL A 26 15.80 -7.57 -14.46
C VAL A 26 16.92 -6.81 -15.15
N ASP A 27 17.61 -7.49 -16.06
CA ASP A 27 18.54 -6.88 -17.03
C ASP A 27 17.88 -6.91 -18.40
N ASP A 28 17.53 -5.74 -18.95
CA ASP A 28 16.90 -5.62 -20.27
C ASP A 28 17.92 -5.42 -21.42
N GLY A 29 19.21 -5.52 -21.11
CA GLY A 29 20.32 -5.26 -22.02
C GLY A 29 20.79 -3.80 -22.05
N GLN A 30 20.05 -2.87 -21.44
CA GLN A 30 20.43 -1.47 -21.29
C GLN A 30 20.56 -1.08 -19.80
N TYR A 31 19.60 -1.48 -18.98
CA TYR A 31 19.52 -1.18 -17.55
C TYR A 31 19.37 -2.46 -16.73
N VAL A 32 19.90 -2.41 -15.51
CA VAL A 32 19.58 -3.38 -14.45
C VAL A 32 18.65 -2.67 -13.46
N TYR A 33 17.43 -3.19 -13.32
CA TYR A 33 16.39 -2.53 -12.54
C TYR A 33 15.50 -3.54 -11.79
N CYS A 34 14.71 -3.05 -10.83
CA CYS A 34 13.64 -3.82 -10.20
C CYS A 34 12.35 -2.99 -10.16
N LYS A 35 11.19 -3.66 -10.16
CA LYS A 35 9.93 -2.99 -9.87
C LYS A 35 9.82 -2.78 -8.36
N LEU A 36 9.57 -1.54 -7.93
CA LEU A 36 9.34 -1.26 -6.52
C LEU A 36 7.94 -1.75 -6.11
N THR A 37 7.88 -2.41 -4.97
CA THR A 37 6.67 -2.88 -4.31
C THR A 37 6.73 -2.53 -2.83
N ASN A 38 5.60 -2.55 -2.13
CA ASN A 38 5.60 -2.31 -0.68
C ASN A 38 6.48 -3.32 0.09
N GLU A 39 6.66 -4.52 -0.45
CA GLU A 39 7.48 -5.60 0.15
C GLU A 39 8.98 -5.37 0.00
N ASN A 40 9.43 -4.65 -1.03
CA ASN A 40 10.87 -4.50 -1.32
C ASN A 40 11.40 -3.08 -1.10
N MET A 41 10.52 -2.10 -0.88
CA MET A 41 10.92 -0.72 -0.67
C MET A 41 11.78 -0.53 0.57
N GLU A 42 11.40 -1.12 1.71
CA GLU A 42 12.16 -0.97 2.97
C GLU A 42 13.57 -1.59 2.84
N ASP A 43 13.64 -2.79 2.26
CA ASP A 43 14.88 -3.51 1.96
C ASP A 43 15.83 -2.71 1.07
N LEU A 44 15.29 -1.94 0.13
CA LEU A 44 16.06 -1.10 -0.80
C LEU A 44 16.29 0.33 -0.28
N GLY A 45 15.85 0.65 0.96
CA GLY A 45 16.05 1.94 1.61
C GLY A 45 15.05 3.03 1.23
N PHE A 46 13.89 2.67 0.67
CA PHE A 46 12.80 3.58 0.31
C PHE A 46 11.76 3.70 1.44
N THR A 47 12.14 4.30 2.57
CA THR A 47 11.25 4.40 3.75
C THR A 47 10.26 5.57 3.70
N GLU A 48 10.44 6.52 2.78
CA GLU A 48 9.59 7.72 2.63
C GLU A 48 8.64 7.66 1.41
N TYR A 49 8.61 6.52 0.73
CA TYR A 49 7.78 6.30 -0.46
C TYR A 49 6.58 5.44 -0.12
N SER A 50 5.41 5.83 -0.64
CA SER A 50 4.22 4.97 -0.65
C SER A 50 3.91 4.59 -2.08
N ILE A 51 3.66 3.31 -2.36
CA ILE A 51 3.38 2.77 -3.70
C ILE A 51 2.14 1.88 -3.63
N SER A 52 1.22 1.99 -4.60
CA SER A 52 0.12 1.05 -4.76
C SER A 52 0.48 -0.04 -5.77
N ASN A 53 -0.23 -1.16 -5.76
CA ASN A 53 -0.06 -2.21 -6.76
C ASN A 53 -0.32 -1.73 -8.20
N THR A 54 -1.05 -0.63 -8.37
CA THR A 54 -1.33 0.00 -9.67
C THR A 54 -0.23 0.95 -10.14
N ASP A 55 0.69 1.34 -9.27
CA ASP A 55 1.81 2.21 -9.63
C ASP A 55 2.92 1.41 -10.32
N ASN A 56 3.46 1.98 -11.39
CA ASN A 56 4.61 1.42 -12.11
C ASN A 56 5.85 2.28 -11.80
N VAL A 57 6.56 1.90 -10.75
CA VAL A 57 7.80 2.56 -10.30
C VAL A 57 8.93 1.55 -10.43
N TYR A 58 9.98 1.90 -11.18
CA TYR A 58 11.13 1.03 -11.38
C TYR A 58 12.40 1.68 -10.84
N PHE A 59 13.11 0.98 -9.97
CA PHE A 59 14.41 1.42 -9.47
C PHE A 59 15.52 0.88 -10.34
N VAL A 60 16.21 1.77 -11.05
CA VAL A 60 17.36 1.48 -11.91
C VAL A 60 18.64 1.56 -11.09
N ILE A 61 19.26 0.42 -10.82
CA ILE A 61 20.49 0.33 -10.03
C ILE A 61 21.70 0.71 -10.85
N GLY A 62 21.68 0.45 -12.15
CA GLY A 62 22.81 0.70 -13.02
C GLY A 62 22.55 0.34 -14.46
N LEU A 63 23.60 0.49 -15.26
CA LEU A 63 23.63 0.07 -16.65
C LEU A 63 23.94 -1.43 -16.74
N SER A 64 23.34 -2.11 -17.72
CA SER A 64 23.71 -3.48 -18.07
C SER A 64 25.19 -3.57 -18.47
N GLU A 65 25.84 -4.70 -18.21
CA GLU A 65 27.18 -4.98 -18.76
C GLU A 65 27.18 -4.99 -20.29
N SER A 66 26.02 -5.25 -20.89
CA SER A 66 25.83 -5.28 -22.34
C SER A 66 25.38 -3.94 -22.94
N ALA A 67 25.18 -2.91 -22.10
CA ALA A 67 24.67 -1.61 -22.52
C ALA A 67 25.56 -0.94 -23.59
N SER A 68 24.94 -0.45 -24.66
CA SER A 68 25.64 0.31 -25.69
C SER A 68 25.57 1.80 -25.37
N LEU A 69 26.64 2.34 -24.78
CA LEU A 69 26.67 3.74 -24.37
C LEU A 69 27.15 4.66 -25.49
N LEU A 70 26.38 5.72 -25.73
CA LEU A 70 26.83 6.85 -26.54
C LEU A 70 27.97 7.57 -25.81
N ASN A 71 29.15 7.61 -26.42
CA ASN A 71 30.33 8.27 -25.87
C ASN A 71 30.32 9.80 -26.12
N SER A 72 29.18 10.44 -25.84
CA SER A 72 29.06 11.89 -25.92
C SER A 72 29.61 12.53 -24.65
N THR A 73 30.36 13.60 -24.81
CA THR A 73 30.93 14.39 -23.72
C THR A 73 30.13 15.67 -23.43
N TYR A 74 29.10 15.94 -24.25
CA TYR A 74 28.24 17.10 -24.13
C TYR A 74 26.85 16.80 -24.69
N LEU A 75 25.82 17.24 -23.99
CA LEU A 75 24.44 17.20 -24.44
C LEU A 75 23.67 18.39 -23.87
N ASP A 76 22.78 18.96 -24.67
CA ASP A 76 21.90 20.05 -24.24
C ASP A 76 20.51 19.92 -24.88
N LEU A 77 19.64 19.17 -24.22
CA LEU A 77 18.24 19.01 -24.63
C LEU A 77 17.45 20.31 -24.46
N SER A 78 17.86 21.20 -23.56
CA SER A 78 17.21 22.51 -23.40
C SER A 78 17.33 23.39 -24.64
N SER A 79 18.23 23.07 -25.57
CA SER A 79 18.37 23.74 -26.86
C SER A 79 17.43 23.21 -27.95
N ASP A 80 16.85 22.02 -27.77
CA ASP A 80 15.94 21.38 -28.73
C ASP A 80 14.66 22.22 -28.95
N LYS A 81 14.07 22.15 -30.14
CA LYS A 81 12.79 22.80 -30.47
C LYS A 81 11.62 22.17 -29.70
N TYR A 82 11.75 20.89 -29.33
CA TYR A 82 10.74 20.19 -28.53
C TYR A 82 10.79 20.60 -27.05
N PHE A 83 11.88 21.23 -26.59
CA PHE A 83 12.02 21.58 -25.17
C PHE A 83 11.18 22.82 -24.84
N PRO A 84 10.34 22.77 -23.80
CA PRO A 84 9.55 23.90 -23.37
C PRO A 84 10.42 25.13 -23.07
N PRO A 85 10.01 26.34 -23.48
CA PRO A 85 10.67 27.57 -23.08
C PRO A 85 10.81 27.68 -21.56
N VAL A 86 11.84 28.36 -21.05
CA VAL A 86 11.98 28.54 -19.60
C VAL A 86 10.74 29.25 -19.03
N ALA A 87 10.12 28.63 -18.04
CA ALA A 87 8.92 29.13 -17.40
C ALA A 87 9.19 29.84 -16.07
N ASN A 88 8.16 30.54 -15.59
CA ASN A 88 8.15 31.20 -14.30
C ASN A 88 6.95 30.70 -13.48
N GLN A 89 7.24 30.05 -12.33
CA GLN A 89 6.24 29.49 -11.44
C GLN A 89 5.53 30.53 -10.56
N GLY A 90 6.05 31.76 -10.50
CA GLY A 90 5.56 32.80 -9.60
C GLY A 90 5.76 32.43 -8.13
N ASP A 91 4.83 32.89 -7.28
CA ASP A 91 4.89 32.71 -5.83
C ASP A 91 4.20 31.42 -5.34
N LEU A 92 3.71 30.59 -6.26
CA LEU A 92 3.10 29.30 -5.93
C LEU A 92 4.17 28.22 -5.73
N GLY A 93 3.94 27.32 -4.77
CA GLY A 93 4.75 26.13 -4.50
C GLY A 93 4.66 25.04 -5.57
N THR A 94 4.79 25.39 -6.85
CA THR A 94 4.53 24.54 -8.02
C THR A 94 5.81 24.05 -8.71
N CYS A 95 6.98 24.20 -8.10
CA CYS A 95 8.26 23.78 -8.71
C CYS A 95 8.25 22.32 -9.16
N GLY A 96 7.68 21.42 -8.36
CA GLY A 96 7.48 20.02 -8.72
C GLY A 96 6.63 19.86 -9.98
N ASN A 97 5.54 20.61 -10.09
CA ASN A 97 4.64 20.56 -11.25
C ASN A 97 5.31 21.13 -12.51
N PHE A 98 6.10 22.20 -12.38
CA PHE A 98 6.89 22.70 -13.51
C PHE A 98 7.95 21.69 -13.96
N ALA A 99 8.64 21.03 -13.03
CA ALA A 99 9.63 20.01 -13.37
C ALA A 99 9.00 18.79 -14.07
N CYS A 100 7.92 18.25 -13.51
CA CYS A 100 7.32 17.00 -13.99
C CYS A 100 6.35 17.20 -15.16
N VAL A 101 5.39 18.12 -15.04
CA VAL A 101 4.33 18.34 -16.03
C VAL A 101 4.84 19.21 -17.16
N TYR A 102 5.34 20.41 -16.84
CA TYR A 102 5.72 21.37 -17.86
C TYR A 102 6.99 20.97 -18.59
N TYR A 103 8.09 20.67 -17.91
CA TYR A 103 9.35 20.32 -18.58
C TYR A 103 9.40 18.88 -19.05
N ALA A 104 9.31 17.90 -18.14
CA ALA A 104 9.55 16.51 -18.48
C ALA A 104 8.47 15.91 -19.39
N ASN A 105 7.18 16.04 -19.04
CA ASN A 105 6.10 15.46 -19.84
C ASN A 105 5.93 16.20 -21.19
N SER A 106 5.94 17.53 -21.21
CA SER A 106 5.77 18.26 -22.48
C SER A 106 6.90 17.95 -23.46
N TYR A 107 8.16 17.87 -22.99
CA TYR A 107 9.27 17.51 -23.86
C TYR A 107 9.12 16.10 -24.45
N LEU A 108 8.73 15.13 -23.61
CA LEU A 108 8.52 13.76 -24.04
C LEU A 108 7.42 13.67 -25.12
N GLN A 109 6.26 14.29 -24.86
CA GLN A 109 5.14 14.27 -25.79
C GLN A 109 5.44 15.09 -27.07
N ALA A 110 6.12 16.23 -26.94
CA ALA A 110 6.55 17.00 -28.09
C ALA A 110 7.53 16.25 -29.00
N LYS A 111 8.43 15.43 -28.45
CA LYS A 111 9.28 14.56 -29.26
C LYS A 111 8.48 13.51 -30.04
N ILE A 112 7.48 12.90 -29.39
CA ILE A 112 6.64 11.85 -29.98
C ILE A 112 5.76 12.42 -31.09
N HIS A 113 5.13 13.57 -30.84
CA HIS A 113 4.22 14.21 -31.78
C HIS A 113 4.87 15.26 -32.68
N ASN A 114 6.19 15.44 -32.57
CA ASN A 114 7.01 16.40 -33.31
C ASN A 114 6.52 17.86 -33.18
N TRP A 115 6.19 18.31 -31.97
CA TRP A 115 5.74 19.68 -31.68
C TRP A 115 6.88 20.67 -31.47
N ASP A 116 6.84 21.81 -32.15
CA ASP A 116 7.80 22.90 -31.92
C ASP A 116 7.35 23.79 -30.75
N LEU A 117 7.63 23.36 -29.51
CA LEU A 117 7.23 24.05 -28.28
C LEU A 117 7.92 25.42 -28.11
N LYS A 118 9.03 25.66 -28.79
CA LYS A 118 9.68 26.98 -28.82
C LYS A 118 9.12 27.93 -29.87
N GLY A 119 8.37 27.40 -30.83
CA GLY A 119 7.80 28.13 -31.94
C GLY A 119 6.28 28.00 -31.97
N ALA A 120 5.78 27.36 -33.01
CA ALA A 120 4.36 27.38 -33.37
C ALA A 120 3.46 26.60 -32.41
N ASP A 121 3.99 25.59 -31.70
CA ASP A 121 3.23 24.69 -30.83
C ASP A 121 3.40 25.03 -29.34
N ARG A 122 3.80 26.27 -29.00
CA ARG A 122 4.05 26.66 -27.60
C ARG A 122 2.86 26.41 -26.66
N SER A 123 1.62 26.53 -27.16
CA SER A 123 0.40 26.26 -26.38
C SER A 123 0.23 24.78 -26.02
N LYS A 124 0.95 23.86 -26.69
CA LYS A 124 0.96 22.43 -26.38
C LYS A 124 1.87 22.05 -25.22
N CYS A 125 2.54 23.02 -24.58
CA CYS A 125 3.12 22.76 -23.27
C CYS A 125 2.01 22.38 -22.29
N PHE A 126 2.25 21.38 -21.45
CA PHE A 126 1.31 20.99 -20.41
C PHE A 126 1.25 22.01 -19.28
N ASN A 127 0.03 22.27 -18.80
CA ASN A 127 -0.22 23.22 -17.75
C ASN A 127 0.12 22.60 -16.38
N PRO A 128 1.12 23.12 -15.62
CA PRO A 128 1.44 22.64 -14.27
C PRO A 128 0.24 22.61 -13.32
N LEU A 129 -0.71 23.55 -13.51
CA LEU A 129 -1.88 23.67 -12.66
C LEU A 129 -2.89 22.54 -12.87
N TRP A 130 -2.81 21.78 -13.96
CA TRP A 130 -3.68 20.63 -14.21
C TRP A 130 -3.64 19.61 -13.08
N ILE A 131 -2.42 19.28 -12.60
CA ILE A 131 -2.21 18.35 -11.50
C ILE A 131 -2.19 19.08 -10.16
N PHE A 132 -1.58 20.27 -10.10
CA PHE A 132 -1.50 21.02 -8.84
C PHE A 132 -2.90 21.26 -8.26
N ASN A 133 -3.87 21.70 -9.07
CA ASN A 133 -5.21 22.03 -8.61
C ASN A 133 -6.03 20.80 -8.13
N LYS A 134 -5.58 19.58 -8.45
CA LYS A 134 -6.22 18.33 -7.99
C LYS A 134 -5.67 17.83 -6.67
N MET A 135 -4.51 18.36 -6.25
CA MET A 135 -3.76 17.89 -5.10
C MET A 135 -3.48 19.00 -4.08
N ASN A 136 -3.81 20.25 -4.40
CA ASN A 136 -3.54 21.38 -3.52
C ASN A 136 -4.62 21.47 -2.44
N ASN A 137 -4.35 20.97 -1.25
CA ASN A 137 -5.16 21.27 -0.07
C ASN A 137 -4.46 22.33 0.83
N GLU A 138 -5.11 22.69 1.94
CA GLU A 138 -4.58 23.69 2.90
C GLU A 138 -3.18 23.33 3.45
N ALA A 139 -2.77 22.06 3.40
CA ALA A 139 -1.47 21.59 3.88
C ALA A 139 -0.33 21.70 2.84
N VAL A 140 -0.61 21.95 1.56
CA VAL A 140 0.36 21.88 0.44
C VAL A 140 1.16 23.18 0.24
N LEU A 141 1.16 24.07 1.23
CA LEU A 141 1.98 25.29 1.23
C LEU A 141 3.50 25.06 0.93
N PRO A 142 4.13 23.90 1.25
CA PRO A 142 5.52 23.65 0.86
C PRO A 142 5.72 23.00 -0.52
N GLY A 143 4.66 22.60 -1.23
CA GLY A 143 4.72 21.97 -2.55
C GLY A 143 4.44 20.46 -2.57
N ILE A 144 4.39 19.87 -3.77
CA ILE A 144 4.02 18.47 -3.98
C ILE A 144 5.26 17.68 -4.40
N SER A 145 5.41 16.45 -3.88
CA SER A 145 6.50 15.55 -4.26
C SER A 145 6.51 15.27 -5.77
N PRO A 146 7.67 15.39 -6.47
CA PRO A 146 7.79 15.03 -7.87
C PRO A 146 7.30 13.63 -8.22
N VAL A 147 7.52 12.66 -7.33
CA VAL A 147 7.10 11.26 -7.52
C VAL A 147 5.58 11.15 -7.55
N ASN A 148 4.90 11.86 -6.65
CA ASN A 148 3.45 11.89 -6.58
C ASN A 148 2.83 12.56 -7.82
N ILE A 149 3.46 13.63 -8.32
CA ILE A 149 3.06 14.27 -9.57
C ILE A 149 3.21 13.31 -10.75
N LEU A 150 4.34 12.60 -10.86
CA LEU A 150 4.57 11.62 -11.93
C LEU A 150 3.55 10.48 -11.92
N LYS A 151 3.12 10.02 -10.74
CA LYS A 151 2.02 9.05 -10.60
C LYS A 151 0.67 9.61 -11.04
N MET A 152 0.38 10.88 -10.74
CA MET A 152 -0.83 11.52 -11.24
C MET A 152 -0.83 11.62 -12.78
N ILE A 153 0.32 11.92 -13.39
CA ILE A 153 0.46 11.90 -14.86
C ILE A 153 0.16 10.49 -15.42
N SER A 154 0.61 9.41 -14.76
CA SER A 154 0.33 8.05 -15.27
C SER A 154 -1.16 7.64 -15.14
N ARG A 155 -1.88 8.23 -14.18
CA ARG A 155 -3.30 7.95 -13.93
C ARG A 155 -4.24 8.75 -14.83
N ILE A 156 -4.02 10.05 -14.97
CA ILE A 156 -4.93 10.96 -15.70
C ILE A 156 -4.30 11.74 -16.85
N GLY A 157 -2.99 11.59 -17.06
CA GLY A 157 -2.26 12.34 -18.08
C GLY A 157 -2.19 13.83 -17.76
N SER A 158 -2.14 14.67 -18.79
CA SER A 158 -1.92 16.12 -18.63
C SER A 158 -2.62 16.93 -19.70
N ALA A 159 -3.30 18.00 -19.29
CA ALA A 159 -3.89 18.97 -20.22
C ALA A 159 -2.87 20.03 -20.66
N THR A 160 -2.94 20.43 -21.93
CA THR A 160 -2.12 21.51 -22.49
C THR A 160 -2.67 22.88 -22.13
N TYR A 161 -1.90 23.94 -22.39
CA TYR A 161 -2.44 25.31 -22.32
C TYR A 161 -3.49 25.60 -23.41
N GLU A 162 -3.66 24.74 -24.42
CA GLU A 162 -4.73 24.90 -25.42
C GLU A 162 -6.11 24.63 -24.83
N THR A 163 -6.24 23.56 -24.04
CA THR A 163 -7.51 23.15 -23.44
C THR A 163 -7.67 23.65 -22.00
N MET A 164 -6.56 23.86 -21.29
CA MET A 164 -6.53 24.48 -19.97
C MET A 164 -5.60 25.70 -19.97
N PRO A 165 -6.10 26.88 -20.40
CA PRO A 165 -5.31 28.11 -20.42
C PRO A 165 -4.75 28.51 -19.05
N GLU A 166 -3.74 29.39 -19.06
CA GLU A 166 -3.18 29.98 -17.84
C GLU A 166 -4.29 30.62 -16.97
N THR A 167 -4.23 30.38 -15.67
CA THR A 167 -5.24 30.81 -14.71
C THR A 167 -4.63 31.00 -13.34
N ASP A 168 -5.08 32.03 -12.62
CA ASP A 168 -4.76 32.22 -11.20
C ASP A 168 -5.71 31.43 -10.28
N ASN A 169 -6.74 30.78 -10.87
CA ASN A 169 -7.67 29.96 -10.13
C ASN A 169 -7.03 28.61 -9.80
N ILE A 170 -6.56 28.46 -8.57
CA ILE A 170 -5.92 27.24 -8.09
C ILE A 170 -6.92 26.13 -7.71
N THR A 171 -8.23 26.32 -7.85
CA THR A 171 -9.24 25.27 -7.57
C THR A 171 -9.93 24.76 -8.82
N THR A 172 -9.55 25.21 -10.01
CA THR A 172 -10.16 24.71 -11.26
C THR A 172 -9.53 23.39 -11.71
N TRP A 173 -10.38 22.44 -12.07
CA TRP A 173 -9.98 21.10 -12.49
C TRP A 173 -9.97 20.92 -14.02
N GLY A 174 -10.20 21.99 -14.77
CA GLY A 174 -10.27 22.01 -16.24
C GLY A 174 -11.66 21.75 -16.81
N SER A 175 -11.82 21.99 -18.11
CA SER A 175 -13.08 21.76 -18.85
C SER A 175 -13.19 20.29 -19.31
N PRO A 176 -14.36 19.84 -19.80
CA PRO A 176 -14.49 18.52 -20.42
C PRO A 176 -13.47 18.28 -21.55
N GLU A 177 -13.18 19.30 -22.36
CA GLU A 177 -12.16 19.21 -23.42
C GLU A 177 -10.77 18.92 -22.86
N ALA A 178 -10.40 19.56 -21.74
CA ALA A 178 -9.13 19.31 -21.07
C ALA A 178 -9.03 17.89 -20.51
N TRP A 179 -10.12 17.35 -19.95
CA TRP A 179 -10.18 15.96 -19.48
C TRP A 179 -10.02 14.94 -20.61
N PHE A 180 -10.69 15.16 -21.75
CA PHE A 180 -10.55 14.28 -22.92
C PHE A 180 -9.20 14.42 -23.62
N GLU A 181 -8.55 15.58 -23.56
CA GLU A 181 -7.18 15.73 -24.01
C GLU A 181 -6.22 14.99 -23.08
N ALA A 182 -6.35 15.19 -21.76
CA ALA A 182 -5.39 14.70 -20.78
C ALA A 182 -5.20 13.18 -20.83
N VAL A 183 -6.27 12.41 -21.01
CA VAL A 183 -6.22 10.94 -21.10
C VAL A 183 -5.33 10.43 -22.25
N GLN A 184 -5.12 11.21 -23.31
CA GLN A 184 -4.23 10.85 -24.42
C GLN A 184 -2.75 10.93 -24.04
N TYR A 185 -2.42 11.66 -22.97
CA TYR A 185 -1.05 11.97 -22.58
C TYR A 185 -0.64 11.30 -21.27
N ARG A 186 -1.25 10.16 -20.96
CA ARG A 186 -0.85 9.28 -19.85
C ARG A 186 0.54 8.71 -20.06
N THR A 187 1.28 8.59 -18.98
CA THR A 187 2.60 7.95 -18.94
C THR A 187 2.51 6.51 -18.43
N ASN A 188 3.52 5.69 -18.72
CA ASN A 188 3.57 4.32 -18.23
C ASN A 188 3.88 4.22 -16.73
N GLY A 189 4.49 5.26 -16.16
CA GLY A 189 5.02 5.30 -14.80
C GLY A 189 6.29 6.12 -14.74
N LEU A 190 7.18 5.76 -13.82
CA LEU A 190 8.46 6.43 -13.61
C LEU A 190 9.59 5.45 -13.32
N ASP A 191 10.79 5.85 -13.74
CA ASP A 191 12.04 5.21 -13.32
C ASP A 191 12.72 6.12 -12.30
N VAL A 192 13.32 5.53 -11.27
CA VAL A 192 14.10 6.24 -10.25
C VAL A 192 15.51 5.66 -10.16
N THR A 193 16.49 6.50 -9.84
CA THR A 193 17.86 6.09 -9.54
C THR A 193 18.51 7.08 -8.57
N PHE A 194 19.63 6.69 -7.96
CA PHE A 194 20.39 7.61 -7.12
C PHE A 194 20.99 8.76 -7.94
N THR A 195 21.02 9.96 -7.38
CA THR A 195 21.68 11.13 -7.99
C THR A 195 23.18 10.92 -8.21
N SER A 196 23.79 10.00 -7.46
CA SER A 196 25.18 9.57 -7.62
C SER A 196 25.41 8.71 -8.88
N ASN A 197 24.34 8.18 -9.49
CA ASN A 197 24.42 7.30 -10.65
C ASN A 197 24.54 8.09 -11.96
N THR A 198 25.66 8.84 -12.08
CA THR A 198 25.91 9.77 -13.18
C THR A 198 25.79 9.09 -14.55
N ASP A 199 26.24 7.84 -14.69
CA ASP A 199 26.18 7.12 -15.97
C ASP A 199 24.73 6.79 -16.40
N VAL A 200 23.86 6.43 -15.44
CA VAL A 200 22.43 6.21 -15.71
C VAL A 200 21.74 7.53 -16.08
N ILE A 201 22.00 8.60 -15.34
CA ILE A 201 21.46 9.94 -15.65
C ILE A 201 21.87 10.39 -17.06
N LYS A 202 23.16 10.23 -17.41
CA LYS A 202 23.64 10.55 -18.76
C LYS A 202 22.99 9.66 -19.83
N SER A 203 22.79 8.37 -19.54
CA SER A 203 22.08 7.43 -20.43
C SER A 203 20.63 7.88 -20.67
N TRP A 204 19.89 8.23 -19.62
CA TRP A 204 18.53 8.76 -19.72
C TRP A 204 18.45 10.03 -20.56
N LEU A 205 19.38 10.97 -20.36
CA LEU A 205 19.45 12.19 -21.17
C LEU A 205 19.77 11.88 -22.64
N ASN A 206 20.64 10.91 -22.92
CA ASN A 206 20.97 10.50 -24.29
C ASN A 206 19.77 9.86 -25.01
N ASP A 207 18.88 9.17 -24.31
CA ASP A 207 17.58 8.70 -24.84
C ASP A 207 16.59 9.87 -25.07
N GLY A 208 16.95 11.05 -24.56
CA GLY A 208 16.15 12.27 -24.58
C GLY A 208 14.99 12.19 -23.60
N SER A 209 15.24 11.66 -22.41
CA SER A 209 14.40 11.86 -21.22
C SER A 209 14.94 13.03 -20.40
N ILE A 210 14.07 13.86 -19.87
CA ILE A 210 14.43 14.89 -18.88
C ILE A 210 14.47 14.25 -17.50
N VAL A 211 15.49 14.57 -16.70
CA VAL A 211 15.67 14.01 -15.36
C VAL A 211 15.25 15.03 -14.32
N ILE A 212 14.39 14.63 -13.40
CA ILE A 212 13.87 15.46 -12.32
C ILE A 212 14.72 15.23 -11.06
N ILE A 213 15.15 16.33 -10.43
CA ILE A 213 15.87 16.31 -9.15
C ILE A 213 15.22 17.29 -8.16
N ALA A 214 15.39 17.02 -6.88
CA ALA A 214 15.09 17.95 -5.80
C ALA A 214 16.40 18.50 -5.23
N ILE A 215 16.45 19.81 -5.00
CA ILE A 215 17.63 20.53 -4.51
C ILE A 215 17.25 21.40 -3.32
N ASP A 216 18.25 21.72 -2.49
CA ASP A 216 18.11 22.80 -1.53
C ASP A 216 18.55 24.14 -2.15
N THR A 217 17.73 25.16 -1.96
CA THR A 217 18.05 26.53 -2.38
C THR A 217 18.74 27.34 -1.28
N GLY A 218 18.75 26.81 -0.05
CA GLY A 218 19.22 27.46 1.18
C GLY A 218 18.74 28.91 1.34
N GLY A 219 17.50 29.16 0.91
CA GLY A 219 16.84 30.46 0.91
C GLY A 219 17.17 31.36 -0.28
N HIS A 220 18.37 31.25 -0.88
CA HIS A 220 18.79 32.08 -2.03
C HIS A 220 19.82 31.37 -2.93
N LEU A 221 19.35 30.58 -3.89
CA LEU A 221 20.17 29.82 -4.84
C LEU A 221 21.22 30.68 -5.58
N SER A 222 20.94 31.97 -5.81
CA SER A 222 21.87 32.89 -6.48
C SER A 222 23.19 33.10 -5.73
N THR A 223 23.22 32.84 -4.42
CA THR A 223 24.41 33.02 -3.59
C THR A 223 25.47 31.94 -3.84
N TYR A 224 25.09 30.78 -4.37
CA TYR A 224 25.98 29.63 -4.60
C TYR A 224 26.76 29.70 -5.91
N PHE A 225 26.40 30.64 -6.80
CA PHE A 225 27.09 30.80 -8.07
C PHE A 225 28.50 31.39 -7.95
N GLU A 226 28.82 32.11 -6.87
CA GLU A 226 30.15 32.72 -6.63
C GLU A 226 30.69 33.55 -7.82
N ASN A 227 29.82 34.28 -8.52
CA ASN A 227 30.09 35.01 -9.79
C ASN A 227 30.43 34.13 -11.00
N THR A 228 30.10 32.84 -10.96
CA THR A 228 30.12 31.92 -12.10
C THR A 228 28.69 31.54 -12.49
N SER A 229 28.52 30.54 -13.35
CA SER A 229 27.22 29.88 -13.59
C SER A 229 27.22 28.41 -13.15
N ILE A 230 28.13 28.03 -12.26
CA ILE A 230 28.40 26.65 -11.86
C ILE A 230 28.35 26.55 -10.34
N ILE A 231 27.55 25.61 -9.84
CA ILE A 231 27.51 25.21 -8.43
C ILE A 231 28.31 23.90 -8.31
N SER A 232 29.36 23.92 -7.50
CA SER A 232 30.16 22.76 -7.08
C SER A 232 29.64 22.20 -5.75
N ASP A 233 30.08 20.99 -5.39
CA ASP A 233 29.73 20.34 -4.12
C ASP A 233 30.12 21.21 -2.93
N LYS A 234 31.28 21.85 -3.01
CA LYS A 234 31.75 22.80 -2.00
C LYS A 234 30.85 24.04 -1.84
N SER A 235 30.17 24.47 -2.90
CA SER A 235 29.39 25.72 -2.92
C SER A 235 27.88 25.53 -2.73
N GLN A 236 27.37 24.31 -2.90
CA GLN A 236 25.95 24.03 -2.72
C GLN A 236 25.53 24.02 -1.25
N SER A 237 24.23 24.09 -1.03
CA SER A 237 23.66 23.72 0.27
C SER A 237 23.49 22.20 0.36
N HIS A 238 23.80 21.64 1.52
CA HIS A 238 23.51 20.24 1.86
C HIS A 238 22.29 20.12 2.79
N GLY A 239 21.46 21.17 2.84
CA GLY A 239 20.22 21.17 3.61
C GLY A 239 19.13 20.32 2.96
N GLU A 240 17.97 20.23 3.63
CA GLU A 240 16.80 19.52 3.12
C GLU A 240 16.34 20.11 1.79
N ALA A 241 15.94 19.24 0.85
CA ALA A 241 15.49 19.69 -0.46
C ALA A 241 14.18 20.49 -0.34
N THR A 242 14.18 21.67 -0.93
CA THR A 242 13.07 22.65 -0.86
C THR A 242 12.55 23.05 -2.24
N HIS A 243 13.19 22.58 -3.31
CA HIS A 243 12.88 23.01 -4.68
C HIS A 243 13.12 21.90 -5.68
N ALA A 244 12.25 21.79 -6.69
CA ALA A 244 12.41 20.82 -7.78
C ALA A 244 12.84 21.52 -9.07
N VAL A 245 13.79 20.92 -9.77
CA VAL A 245 14.34 21.40 -11.05
C VAL A 245 14.59 20.22 -11.99
N VAL A 246 14.96 20.51 -13.23
CA VAL A 246 15.29 19.46 -14.20
C VAL A 246 16.74 19.53 -14.67
N ILE A 247 17.36 18.37 -14.84
CA ILE A 247 18.57 18.19 -15.62
C ILE A 247 18.16 18.02 -17.08
N ALA A 248 18.65 18.90 -17.96
CA ALA A 248 18.36 18.88 -19.38
C ALA A 248 19.60 18.61 -20.24
N GLY A 249 20.74 18.28 -19.63
CA GLY A 249 21.97 18.06 -20.36
C GLY A 249 23.17 17.89 -19.45
N TYR A 250 24.35 17.74 -20.05
CA TYR A 250 25.61 17.60 -19.34
C TYR A 250 26.79 18.11 -20.18
N ASN A 251 27.90 18.42 -19.50
CA ASN A 251 29.15 18.82 -20.12
C ASN A 251 30.35 18.31 -19.30
N ASP A 252 31.06 17.31 -19.83
CA ASP A 252 32.19 16.65 -19.16
C ASP A 252 33.43 17.57 -19.03
N SER A 253 33.50 18.67 -19.79
CA SER A 253 34.65 19.59 -19.80
C SER A 253 34.58 20.69 -18.74
N ILE A 254 33.43 20.86 -18.07
CA ILE A 254 33.28 21.87 -17.02
C ILE A 254 34.08 21.41 -15.80
N SER A 255 34.84 22.32 -15.19
CA SER A 255 35.55 22.05 -13.95
C SER A 255 35.42 23.22 -12.99
N LYS A 256 35.13 22.94 -11.71
CA LYS A 256 35.07 23.91 -10.61
C LYS A 256 35.53 23.20 -9.33
N ASP A 257 36.28 23.88 -8.46
CA ASP A 257 36.72 23.36 -7.15
C ASP A 257 37.40 21.95 -7.16
N ASN A 258 38.08 21.58 -8.25
CA ASN A 258 38.68 20.26 -8.52
C ASN A 258 37.69 19.13 -8.87
N GLU A 259 36.43 19.48 -9.11
CA GLU A 259 35.38 18.61 -9.63
C GLU A 259 35.36 18.72 -11.16
N THR A 260 35.05 17.64 -11.87
CA THR A 260 35.05 17.60 -13.34
C THR A 260 33.73 17.01 -13.86
N GLY A 261 33.17 17.69 -14.85
CA GLY A 261 31.87 17.40 -15.42
C GLY A 261 30.74 18.06 -14.64
N ALA A 262 29.72 18.50 -15.37
CA ALA A 262 28.55 19.13 -14.78
C ALA A 262 27.27 18.85 -15.57
N PHE A 263 26.16 18.73 -14.86
CA PHE A 263 24.81 18.71 -15.40
C PHE A 263 24.31 20.13 -15.68
N LYS A 264 23.60 20.31 -16.79
CA LYS A 264 22.89 21.55 -17.11
C LYS A 264 21.51 21.49 -16.48
N ILE A 265 21.22 22.44 -15.60
CA ILE A 265 19.96 22.56 -14.87
C ILE A 265 19.10 23.65 -15.50
N VAL A 266 17.80 23.38 -15.65
CA VAL A 266 16.80 24.37 -16.05
C VAL A 266 15.89 24.64 -14.86
N ASN A 267 15.77 25.91 -14.47
CA ASN A 267 14.93 26.36 -13.37
C ASN A 267 13.54 26.81 -13.87
N SER A 268 12.62 27.08 -12.94
CA SER A 268 11.26 27.56 -13.18
C SER A 268 11.02 28.96 -12.60
N TRP A 269 12.04 29.83 -12.57
CA TRP A 269 11.94 31.20 -12.04
C TRP A 269 12.05 32.29 -13.12
N GLY A 270 11.77 31.93 -14.38
CA GLY A 270 11.77 32.83 -15.52
C GLY A 270 13.05 32.81 -16.34
N ASP A 271 12.92 33.15 -17.62
CA ASP A 271 14.00 33.17 -18.60
C ASP A 271 15.02 34.29 -18.36
N THR A 272 14.68 35.33 -17.59
CA THR A 272 15.62 36.39 -17.18
C THR A 272 16.36 36.08 -15.88
N TRP A 273 16.01 35.00 -15.19
CA TRP A 273 16.63 34.63 -13.92
C TRP A 273 17.98 33.91 -14.13
N GLY A 274 18.83 33.94 -13.11
CA GLY A 274 20.06 33.16 -13.05
C GLY A 274 21.31 33.94 -13.48
N PRO A 275 22.48 33.32 -13.38
CA PRO A 275 23.78 33.98 -13.56
C PRO A 275 24.00 34.49 -14.99
N ASN A 276 23.40 33.82 -15.97
CA ASN A 276 23.48 34.18 -17.39
C ASN A 276 22.21 34.88 -17.90
N GLY A 277 21.17 35.02 -17.07
CA GLY A 277 19.88 35.57 -17.49
C GLY A 277 19.20 34.75 -18.58
N ASP A 278 19.28 33.42 -18.48
CA ASP A 278 18.66 32.45 -19.40
C ASP A 278 17.86 31.36 -18.66
N GLY A 279 17.68 31.50 -17.35
CA GLY A 279 16.99 30.52 -16.51
C GLY A 279 17.75 29.22 -16.24
N THR A 280 18.99 29.11 -16.70
CA THR A 280 19.80 27.88 -16.58
C THR A 280 21.10 28.11 -15.81
N TYR A 281 21.65 27.01 -15.30
CA TYR A 281 22.95 26.99 -14.65
C TYR A 281 23.53 25.57 -14.72
N TYR A 282 24.75 25.39 -14.22
CA TYR A 282 25.40 24.09 -14.12
C TYR A 282 25.56 23.67 -12.66
N MET A 283 25.40 22.38 -12.40
CA MET A 283 25.82 21.74 -11.15
C MET A 283 26.84 20.65 -11.48
N THR A 284 27.96 20.60 -10.78
CA THR A 284 28.96 19.53 -10.99
C THR A 284 28.35 18.16 -10.71
N TYR A 285 28.93 17.11 -11.29
CA TYR A 285 28.48 15.74 -11.00
C TYR A 285 28.59 15.41 -9.51
N ASP A 286 29.67 15.86 -8.86
CA ASP A 286 29.88 15.69 -7.42
C ASP A 286 28.80 16.43 -6.60
N ALA A 287 28.41 17.65 -7.01
CA ALA A 287 27.33 18.38 -6.35
C ALA A 287 26.00 17.60 -6.40
N VAL A 288 25.60 17.15 -7.59
CA VAL A 288 24.36 16.38 -7.77
C VAL A 288 24.40 15.05 -7.01
N SER A 289 25.56 14.37 -7.01
CA SER A 289 25.77 13.12 -6.27
C SER A 289 25.57 13.26 -4.76
N ASN A 290 25.79 14.46 -4.20
CA ASN A 290 25.77 14.72 -2.75
C ASN A 290 24.57 15.57 -2.30
N LEU A 291 23.52 15.64 -3.13
CA LEU A 291 22.23 16.21 -2.73
C LEU A 291 21.64 15.43 -1.55
N SER A 292 20.96 16.15 -0.65
CA SER A 292 20.23 15.53 0.48
C SER A 292 19.11 14.61 -0.02
N ALA A 293 18.34 15.08 -1.01
CA ALA A 293 17.45 14.23 -1.81
C ALA A 293 18.28 13.41 -2.80
N SER A 294 18.74 12.25 -2.35
CA SER A 294 19.64 11.37 -3.10
C SER A 294 18.98 10.62 -4.26
N MET A 295 17.69 10.88 -4.54
CA MET A 295 16.94 10.26 -5.62
C MET A 295 16.62 11.24 -6.74
N CYS A 296 16.67 10.73 -7.97
CA CYS A 296 16.18 11.41 -9.16
C CYS A 296 15.25 10.49 -9.94
N ALA A 297 14.40 11.09 -10.78
CA ALA A 297 13.39 10.37 -11.54
C ALA A 297 13.37 10.77 -13.01
N ARG A 298 12.88 9.88 -13.86
CA ARG A 298 12.39 10.20 -15.21
C ARG A 298 11.03 9.56 -15.45
N ILE A 299 10.29 10.07 -16.43
CA ILE A 299 9.14 9.37 -16.98
C ILE A 299 9.64 8.14 -17.74
N SER A 300 9.11 6.94 -17.44
CA SER A 300 9.56 5.67 -18.04
C SER A 300 9.09 5.47 -19.49
N GLY A 301 8.04 6.18 -19.88
CA GLY A 301 7.49 6.17 -21.24
C GLY A 301 6.06 6.70 -21.28
N VAL A 302 5.43 6.61 -22.44
CA VAL A 302 4.02 7.01 -22.63
C VAL A 302 3.15 5.80 -22.92
N ARG A 303 1.86 5.89 -22.55
CA ARG A 303 0.85 4.89 -22.89
C ARG A 303 0.60 4.83 -24.40
N TYR A 304 0.51 6.00 -25.02
CA TYR A 304 0.16 6.18 -26.43
C TYR A 304 1.35 6.79 -27.17
N ASN A 305 2.15 5.94 -27.81
CA ASN A 305 3.52 6.29 -28.26
C ASN A 305 3.63 6.67 -29.74
N ASN A 306 2.53 6.69 -30.47
CA ASN A 306 2.47 7.08 -31.87
C ASN A 306 1.08 7.66 -32.19
N SER A 307 0.94 8.30 -33.36
CA SER A 307 -0.30 8.98 -33.77
C SER A 307 -1.53 8.09 -33.86
N ASP A 308 -1.34 6.78 -34.00
CA ASP A 308 -2.42 5.82 -34.23
C ASP A 308 -2.84 5.12 -32.92
N SER A 309 -2.08 5.33 -31.84
CA SER A 309 -2.37 4.82 -30.51
C SER A 309 -3.13 5.88 -29.71
N HIS A 310 -4.30 5.53 -29.19
CA HIS A 310 -5.19 6.44 -28.48
C HIS A 310 -6.02 5.67 -27.45
N PRO A 311 -6.60 6.34 -26.44
CA PRO A 311 -7.58 5.71 -25.57
C PRO A 311 -8.78 5.24 -26.40
N GLU A 312 -9.29 4.05 -26.08
CA GLU A 312 -10.41 3.41 -26.78
C GLU A 312 -11.63 3.22 -25.87
N LEU A 313 -11.44 3.25 -24.55
CA LEU A 313 -12.51 3.13 -23.57
C LEU A 313 -12.33 4.20 -22.48
N ILE A 314 -13.31 5.09 -22.33
CA ILE A 314 -13.26 6.21 -21.38
C ILE A 314 -14.50 6.19 -20.48
N GLY A 315 -14.31 6.09 -19.17
CA GLY A 315 -15.38 6.32 -18.19
C GLY A 315 -15.50 7.82 -17.87
N TYR A 316 -16.70 8.33 -17.67
CA TYR A 316 -16.91 9.73 -17.31
C TYR A 316 -18.02 9.93 -16.28
N VAL A 317 -17.92 11.06 -15.56
CA VAL A 317 -18.91 11.55 -14.61
C VAL A 317 -19.13 13.04 -14.85
N MET A 318 -20.39 13.45 -14.86
CA MET A 318 -20.81 14.84 -14.82
C MET A 318 -21.53 15.14 -13.53
N TYR A 319 -21.13 16.22 -12.89
CA TYR A 319 -21.78 16.71 -11.68
C TYR A 319 -22.88 17.70 -12.03
N ASP A 320 -23.90 17.78 -11.18
CA ASP A 320 -24.86 18.87 -11.25
C ASP A 320 -24.17 20.17 -10.84
N PRO A 321 -24.14 21.22 -11.69
CA PRO A 321 -23.36 22.44 -11.42
C PRO A 321 -23.76 23.19 -10.15
N GLU A 322 -24.99 23.01 -9.67
CA GLU A 322 -25.53 23.71 -8.50
C GLU A 322 -25.37 22.89 -7.21
N ASN A 323 -25.00 21.60 -7.30
CA ASN A 323 -24.96 20.68 -6.17
C ASN A 323 -23.63 19.88 -6.14
N LYS A 324 -22.52 20.61 -6.09
CA LYS A 324 -21.17 20.05 -6.04
C LYS A 324 -20.60 20.17 -4.63
N GLY A 325 -20.27 19.04 -4.03
CA GLY A 325 -19.56 18.96 -2.76
C GLY A 325 -18.09 19.32 -2.91
N THR A 326 -17.26 18.79 -2.02
CA THR A 326 -15.83 19.10 -1.89
C THR A 326 -14.92 18.24 -2.76
N ALA A 327 -13.81 18.80 -3.21
CA ALA A 327 -12.81 18.13 -4.05
C ALA A 327 -11.86 17.18 -3.28
N ASP A 328 -12.20 16.85 -2.03
CA ASP A 328 -11.49 15.93 -1.13
C ASP A 328 -11.96 14.47 -1.26
N GLN A 329 -12.93 14.19 -2.15
CA GLN A 329 -13.44 12.82 -2.32
C GLN A 329 -12.42 11.95 -3.06
N LYS A 330 -12.19 10.74 -2.54
CA LYS A 330 -11.51 9.68 -3.28
C LYS A 330 -12.39 9.18 -4.40
N MET A 331 -11.77 8.89 -5.54
CA MET A 331 -12.46 8.58 -6.79
C MET A 331 -11.83 7.37 -7.47
N ILE A 332 -12.63 6.32 -7.66
CA ILE A 332 -12.21 5.08 -8.31
C ILE A 332 -13.13 4.81 -9.49
N PHE A 333 -12.56 4.63 -10.68
CA PHE A 333 -13.27 4.31 -11.91
C PHE A 333 -12.87 2.91 -12.36
N GLY A 334 -13.81 2.01 -12.64
CA GLY A 334 -13.45 0.64 -12.97
C GLY A 334 -14.41 -0.11 -13.87
N ILE A 335 -13.90 -1.21 -14.42
CA ILE A 335 -14.63 -2.16 -15.25
C ILE A 335 -14.90 -3.41 -14.44
N GLY A 336 -16.10 -3.96 -14.59
CA GLY A 336 -16.60 -5.06 -13.78
C GLY A 336 -17.80 -4.66 -12.95
N ASN A 337 -18.36 -5.63 -12.23
CA ASN A 337 -19.45 -5.40 -11.29
C ASN A 337 -18.97 -5.63 -9.86
N GLU A 338 -19.84 -5.35 -8.89
CA GLU A 338 -19.58 -5.50 -7.45
C GLU A 338 -19.03 -6.88 -7.09
N SER A 339 -19.39 -7.92 -7.84
CA SER A 339 -18.95 -9.29 -7.57
C SER A 339 -17.75 -9.75 -8.40
N ASN A 340 -17.22 -8.93 -9.31
CA ASN A 340 -16.05 -9.25 -10.14
C ASN A 340 -15.47 -7.97 -10.78
N ILE A 341 -14.61 -7.28 -10.05
CA ILE A 341 -13.87 -6.11 -10.55
C ILE A 341 -12.75 -6.60 -11.47
N SER A 342 -12.83 -6.25 -12.75
CA SER A 342 -11.79 -6.57 -13.75
C SER A 342 -10.55 -5.68 -13.59
N GLY A 343 -10.78 -4.42 -13.19
CA GLY A 343 -9.76 -3.51 -12.73
C GLY A 343 -10.23 -2.07 -12.73
N TYR A 344 -9.38 -1.19 -12.23
CA TYR A 344 -9.77 0.18 -11.90
C TYR A 344 -8.59 1.15 -11.92
N VAL A 345 -8.93 2.43 -12.07
CA VAL A 345 -8.05 3.57 -11.79
C VAL A 345 -8.52 4.22 -10.50
N ASP A 346 -7.68 4.15 -9.47
CA ASP A 346 -7.82 5.00 -8.29
C ASP A 346 -7.06 6.31 -8.57
N LEU A 347 -7.81 7.42 -8.62
CA LEU A 347 -7.24 8.72 -8.95
C LEU A 347 -6.11 9.10 -7.99
N PHE A 348 -6.33 8.88 -6.69
CA PHE A 348 -5.39 9.30 -5.65
C PHE A 348 -4.56 8.14 -5.09
N GLY A 349 -4.98 6.88 -5.21
CA GLY A 349 -4.16 5.70 -4.95
C GLY A 349 -3.37 5.77 -3.64
N SER A 350 -2.06 5.46 -3.70
CA SER A 350 -1.14 5.54 -2.56
C SER A 350 -0.50 6.91 -2.36
N LEU A 351 -1.11 8.00 -2.84
CA LEU A 351 -0.60 9.34 -2.55
C LEU A 351 -0.66 9.57 -1.02
N LEU A 352 0.31 10.32 -0.49
CA LEU A 352 0.33 10.67 0.93
C LEU A 352 -0.96 11.41 1.29
N TYR A 353 -1.49 11.17 2.49
CA TYR A 353 -2.78 11.72 2.94
C TYR A 353 -2.83 13.26 2.91
N ASP A 354 -1.68 13.92 3.07
CA ASP A 354 -1.55 15.39 2.95
C ASP A 354 -1.48 15.88 1.49
N GLN A 355 -1.49 14.98 0.51
CA GLN A 355 -1.37 15.24 -0.93
C GLN A 355 -2.39 14.44 -1.76
N SER A 356 -3.42 13.89 -1.12
CA SER A 356 -4.46 13.06 -1.77
C SER A 356 -5.80 13.77 -1.95
N ASP A 357 -5.92 15.01 -1.50
CA ASP A 357 -7.20 15.73 -1.42
C ASP A 357 -7.06 17.08 -2.12
N GLY A 358 -8.02 17.44 -2.97
CA GLY A 358 -8.07 18.73 -3.68
C GLY A 358 -8.83 19.79 -2.89
N ASN A 359 -8.52 21.08 -3.11
CA ASN A 359 -9.26 22.19 -2.52
C ASN A 359 -10.41 22.67 -3.43
N GLY A 360 -11.47 23.17 -2.80
CA GLY A 360 -12.63 23.73 -3.46
C GLY A 360 -13.72 22.71 -3.72
N SER A 361 -14.54 23.01 -4.72
CA SER A 361 -15.69 22.20 -5.08
C SER A 361 -15.33 21.18 -6.16
N MET A 362 -16.06 20.07 -6.21
CA MET A 362 -15.94 19.09 -7.30
C MET A 362 -16.02 19.75 -8.70
N PRO A 363 -15.34 19.19 -9.72
CA PRO A 363 -15.45 19.68 -11.08
C PRO A 363 -16.85 19.45 -11.65
N ASP A 364 -17.14 20.08 -12.78
CA ASP A 364 -18.38 19.77 -13.52
C ASP A 364 -18.27 18.42 -14.25
N PHE A 365 -17.05 18.00 -14.60
CA PHE A 365 -16.79 16.85 -15.46
C PHE A 365 -15.48 16.16 -15.09
N ILE A 366 -15.45 14.83 -15.16
CA ILE A 366 -14.25 13.99 -15.03
C ILE A 366 -14.29 12.93 -16.12
N ALA A 367 -13.16 12.65 -16.77
CA ALA A 367 -12.99 11.49 -17.63
C ALA A 367 -11.73 10.71 -17.29
N ILE A 368 -11.83 9.39 -17.33
CA ILE A 368 -10.76 8.45 -16.99
C ILE A 368 -10.61 7.42 -18.11
N ASP A 369 -9.37 7.18 -18.50
CA ASP A 369 -9.02 6.15 -19.47
C ASP A 369 -9.03 4.75 -18.83
N LEU A 370 -9.91 3.90 -19.33
CA LEU A 370 -10.12 2.52 -18.91
C LEU A 370 -9.75 1.52 -20.02
N THR A 371 -8.98 1.95 -21.01
CA THR A 371 -8.60 1.15 -22.19
C THR A 371 -7.89 -0.15 -21.81
N ASP A 372 -7.11 -0.14 -20.71
CA ASP A 372 -6.42 -1.32 -20.18
C ASP A 372 -7.40 -2.49 -19.88
N TRP A 373 -8.70 -2.22 -19.67
CA TRP A 373 -9.75 -3.23 -19.39
C TRP A 373 -10.85 -3.30 -20.47
N LYS A 374 -10.56 -2.83 -21.69
CA LYS A 374 -11.51 -2.85 -22.81
C LYS A 374 -11.96 -4.26 -23.18
N SER A 375 -11.04 -5.23 -23.18
CA SER A 375 -11.35 -6.61 -23.56
C SER A 375 -12.35 -7.25 -22.60
N GLU A 376 -12.20 -6.97 -21.31
CA GLU A 376 -13.06 -7.44 -20.22
C GLU A 376 -14.45 -6.81 -20.32
N PHE A 377 -14.52 -5.51 -20.57
CA PHE A 377 -15.78 -4.80 -20.81
C PHE A 377 -16.52 -5.37 -22.03
N GLU A 378 -15.83 -5.54 -23.16
CA GLU A 378 -16.42 -6.08 -24.39
C GLU A 378 -16.86 -7.53 -24.24
N ASN A 379 -16.07 -8.35 -23.55
CA ASN A 379 -16.44 -9.73 -23.27
C ASN A 379 -17.73 -9.78 -22.43
N SER A 380 -17.82 -8.96 -21.39
CA SER A 380 -19.03 -8.85 -20.57
C SER A 380 -20.25 -8.44 -21.40
N LEU A 381 -20.10 -7.41 -22.23
CA LEU A 381 -21.15 -6.92 -23.13
C LEU A 381 -21.61 -8.00 -24.11
N ASN A 382 -20.67 -8.72 -24.73
CA ASN A 382 -20.96 -9.73 -25.74
C ASN A 382 -21.59 -11.00 -25.14
N THR A 383 -21.21 -11.37 -23.92
CA THR A 383 -21.67 -12.61 -23.27
C THR A 383 -22.98 -12.43 -22.51
N THR A 384 -23.16 -11.29 -21.85
CA THR A 384 -24.32 -11.02 -20.98
C THR A 384 -25.34 -10.06 -21.61
N GLY A 385 -24.98 -9.37 -22.70
CA GLY A 385 -25.75 -8.25 -23.23
C GLY A 385 -25.59 -6.95 -22.43
N LYS A 386 -24.72 -6.92 -21.40
CA LYS A 386 -24.46 -5.77 -20.53
C LYS A 386 -22.95 -5.60 -20.33
N GLY A 387 -22.44 -4.39 -20.49
CA GLY A 387 -21.08 -4.03 -20.09
C GLY A 387 -21.12 -3.41 -18.70
N TYR A 388 -20.34 -3.93 -17.75
CA TYR A 388 -20.31 -3.41 -16.38
C TYR A 388 -19.19 -2.38 -16.21
N TYR A 389 -19.56 -1.23 -15.66
CA TYR A 389 -18.70 -0.09 -15.34
C TYR A 389 -19.20 0.52 -14.04
N PHE A 390 -18.29 0.95 -13.18
CA PHE A 390 -18.61 1.59 -11.92
C PHE A 390 -17.74 2.80 -11.65
N VAL A 391 -18.26 3.68 -10.80
CA VAL A 391 -17.49 4.75 -10.16
C VAL A 391 -17.80 4.73 -8.67
N ASN A 392 -16.75 4.77 -7.85
CA ASN A 392 -16.86 4.82 -6.41
C ASN A 392 -16.30 6.15 -5.91
N PHE A 393 -17.08 6.82 -5.06
CA PHE A 393 -16.72 8.06 -4.37
C PHE A 393 -16.72 7.79 -2.87
N SER A 394 -15.63 8.13 -2.18
CA SER A 394 -15.53 7.98 -0.72
C SER A 394 -14.82 9.16 -0.07
N ASN A 395 -14.90 9.27 1.26
CA ASN A 395 -14.22 10.27 2.08
C ASN A 395 -14.56 11.76 1.81
N GLY A 396 -15.69 12.04 1.15
CA GLY A 396 -16.18 13.40 0.97
C GLY A 396 -16.70 14.04 2.24
N THR A 397 -16.30 15.28 2.51
CA THR A 397 -16.90 16.07 3.60
C THR A 397 -18.27 16.64 3.23
N GLU A 398 -18.53 16.91 1.95
CA GLU A 398 -19.83 17.35 1.44
C GLU A 398 -20.38 16.45 0.32
N THR A 399 -21.71 16.41 0.21
CA THR A 399 -22.41 15.64 -0.82
C THR A 399 -22.36 16.31 -2.19
N SER A 400 -22.11 15.52 -3.22
CA SER A 400 -22.24 15.92 -4.63
C SER A 400 -23.42 15.20 -5.30
N ILE A 401 -24.08 15.84 -6.27
CA ILE A 401 -25.05 15.18 -7.16
C ILE A 401 -24.36 14.91 -8.50
N ILE A 402 -24.42 13.67 -8.96
CA ILE A 402 -24.01 13.28 -10.30
C ILE A 402 -25.23 13.42 -11.21
N SER A 403 -25.11 14.27 -12.22
CA SER A 403 -26.14 14.48 -13.23
C SER A 403 -26.09 13.42 -14.32
N GLU A 404 -24.89 12.92 -14.63
CA GLU A 404 -24.66 11.89 -15.64
C GLU A 404 -23.43 11.05 -15.30
N PHE A 405 -23.49 9.75 -15.57
CA PHE A 405 -22.34 8.87 -15.51
C PHE A 405 -22.42 7.91 -16.69
N GLY A 406 -21.27 7.58 -17.28
CA GLY A 406 -21.29 6.75 -18.47
C GLY A 406 -19.92 6.30 -18.94
N ILE A 407 -19.93 5.58 -20.06
CA ILE A 407 -18.73 5.07 -20.70
C ILE A 407 -18.79 5.34 -22.20
N ILE A 408 -17.66 5.74 -22.77
CA ILE A 408 -17.48 6.03 -24.18
C ILE A 408 -16.55 4.97 -24.75
N LYS A 409 -16.97 4.30 -25.82
CA LYS A 409 -16.12 3.41 -26.60
C LYS A 409 -15.89 3.97 -27.99
N TYR A 410 -14.63 4.04 -28.42
CA TYR A 410 -14.30 4.45 -29.79
C TYR A 410 -14.27 3.23 -30.71
N SER A 411 -14.95 3.33 -31.86
CA SER A 411 -14.90 2.30 -32.91
C SER A 411 -13.67 2.51 -33.83
N SER A 412 -13.37 3.76 -34.10
CA SER A 412 -12.11 4.34 -34.57
C SER A 412 -11.96 5.69 -33.90
N TYR A 413 -10.78 6.18 -33.54
CA TYR A 413 -10.68 7.51 -32.92
C TYR A 413 -10.67 8.62 -33.99
N PRO A 414 -11.42 9.73 -33.85
CA PRO A 414 -12.37 10.06 -32.77
C PRO A 414 -13.83 9.67 -33.09
N ASP A 415 -14.08 8.70 -33.97
CA ASP A 415 -15.41 8.14 -34.27
C ASP A 415 -15.98 7.33 -33.08
N ILE A 416 -16.80 8.03 -32.29
CA ILE A 416 -17.42 7.53 -31.06
C ILE A 416 -18.59 6.59 -31.38
N GLU A 417 -18.62 5.42 -30.73
CA GLU A 417 -19.85 4.67 -30.50
C GLU A 417 -20.23 4.79 -29.02
N GLU A 418 -21.32 5.51 -28.75
CA GLU A 418 -21.84 5.64 -27.39
C GLU A 418 -22.56 4.34 -27.00
N ILE A 419 -21.87 3.49 -26.25
CA ILE A 419 -22.44 2.25 -25.73
C ILE A 419 -23.04 2.56 -24.36
N ASN A 420 -24.29 3.08 -24.41
CA ASN A 420 -25.23 3.33 -23.30
C ASN A 420 -25.47 4.81 -22.92
N THR A 421 -26.36 5.49 -23.65
CA THR A 421 -27.50 6.17 -23.01
C THR A 421 -28.65 5.16 -22.89
N LEU A 422 -28.49 4.12 -22.06
CA LEU A 422 -29.44 3.01 -22.05
C LEU A 422 -30.68 3.38 -21.22
N ASN A 423 -31.62 4.06 -21.90
CA ASN A 423 -32.88 4.57 -21.39
C ASN A 423 -32.73 5.52 -20.18
N SER A 424 -33.23 6.73 -20.35
CA SER A 424 -34.04 7.36 -19.31
C SER A 424 -35.23 6.42 -19.00
N TYR A 425 -34.99 5.31 -18.29
CA TYR A 425 -35.92 4.98 -17.24
C TYR A 425 -35.98 6.26 -16.43
N ASN A 426 -37.19 6.79 -16.20
CA ASN A 426 -37.36 7.91 -15.32
C ASN A 426 -36.32 7.80 -14.21
N CYS A 427 -35.41 8.76 -14.15
CA CYS A 427 -34.69 9.07 -12.93
C CYS A 427 -35.81 9.57 -11.98
N ASN A 428 -36.70 8.66 -11.58
CA ASN A 428 -37.80 8.87 -10.64
C ASN A 428 -37.25 8.96 -9.22
N LYS A 429 -35.93 8.89 -9.09
CA LYS A 429 -35.19 9.58 -8.06
C LYS A 429 -34.08 10.31 -8.80
N SER A 430 -34.02 11.64 -8.68
CA SER A 430 -32.73 12.29 -8.56
C SER A 430 -31.84 11.35 -7.75
N VAL A 431 -30.76 10.81 -8.31
CA VAL A 431 -29.79 10.09 -7.47
C VAL A 431 -29.04 11.19 -6.72
N VAL A 432 -29.72 11.69 -5.70
CA VAL A 432 -29.07 12.17 -4.51
C VAL A 432 -28.30 10.96 -4.01
N PHE A 433 -26.97 10.96 -4.11
CA PHE A 433 -26.17 10.11 -3.24
C PHE A 433 -26.38 10.65 -1.83
N LYS A 434 -27.38 10.10 -1.16
CA LYS A 434 -27.47 10.12 0.30
C LYS A 434 -27.22 8.68 0.68
N PHE A 435 -26.08 8.44 1.32
CA PHE A 435 -25.90 7.24 2.12
C PHE A 435 -27.09 7.18 3.08
N TYR A 436 -27.94 6.18 2.88
CA TYR A 436 -28.79 5.65 3.93
C TYR A 436 -28.65 4.16 3.79
N SER A 437 -27.65 3.60 4.45
CA SER A 437 -27.88 2.42 5.25
C SER A 437 -27.43 2.79 6.66
N GLU A 438 -28.35 2.74 7.63
CA GLU A 438 -28.00 2.84 9.08
C GLU A 438 -27.61 1.46 9.64
N THR A 439 -27.67 0.41 8.81
CA THR A 439 -27.64 -0.98 9.22
C THR A 439 -26.58 -1.73 8.45
N ALA A 440 -25.65 -2.36 9.15
CA ALA A 440 -24.66 -3.21 8.50
C ALA A 440 -25.32 -4.41 7.79
N PRO A 441 -24.68 -4.94 6.72
CA PRO A 441 -25.07 -6.22 6.14
C PRO A 441 -25.12 -7.35 7.18
N GLU A 442 -25.86 -8.41 6.90
CA GLU A 442 -25.89 -9.61 7.73
C GLU A 442 -25.24 -10.79 7.00
N ILE A 443 -24.40 -11.54 7.70
CA ILE A 443 -23.83 -12.81 7.19
C ILE A 443 -24.67 -13.96 7.72
N ILE A 444 -25.08 -14.87 6.83
CA ILE A 444 -26.01 -15.95 7.12
C ILE A 444 -25.49 -17.24 6.47
N ASN A 445 -25.37 -18.33 7.22
CA ASN A 445 -25.04 -19.68 6.69
C ASN A 445 -23.70 -19.80 5.94
N SER A 446 -22.69 -19.01 6.32
CA SER A 446 -21.36 -19.09 5.72
C SER A 446 -20.57 -20.33 6.19
N SER A 447 -19.64 -20.82 5.38
CA SER A 447 -18.88 -22.05 5.66
C SER A 447 -17.46 -22.03 5.10
N VAL A 448 -16.58 -22.81 5.73
CA VAL A 448 -15.24 -23.13 5.22
C VAL A 448 -15.12 -24.64 5.05
N ASN A 449 -14.78 -25.08 3.85
CA ASN A 449 -14.63 -26.49 3.48
C ASN A 449 -13.19 -26.78 3.07
N VAL A 450 -12.51 -27.66 3.79
CA VAL A 450 -11.13 -28.08 3.47
C VAL A 450 -11.17 -29.29 2.53
N LEU A 451 -10.71 -29.11 1.29
CA LEU A 451 -10.59 -30.14 0.28
C LEU A 451 -9.15 -30.70 0.22
N GLU A 452 -8.89 -31.57 -0.75
CA GLU A 452 -7.59 -32.26 -0.88
C GLU A 452 -6.43 -31.27 -1.04
N ASN A 453 -6.59 -30.30 -1.95
CA ASN A 453 -5.57 -29.32 -2.32
C ASN A 453 -5.97 -27.86 -2.05
N GLU A 454 -7.20 -27.59 -1.65
CA GLU A 454 -7.73 -26.23 -1.52
C GLU A 454 -8.64 -26.07 -0.29
N VAL A 455 -8.77 -24.85 0.19
CA VAL A 455 -9.74 -24.43 1.20
C VAL A 455 -10.78 -23.58 0.51
N VAL A 456 -12.03 -24.05 0.49
CA VAL A 456 -13.15 -23.37 -0.16
C VAL A 456 -13.94 -22.62 0.90
N VAL A 457 -13.97 -21.29 0.78
CA VAL A 457 -14.80 -20.41 1.60
C VAL A 457 -16.07 -20.08 0.82
N SER A 458 -17.22 -20.19 1.46
CA SER A 458 -18.51 -19.77 0.92
C SER A 458 -19.17 -18.84 1.94
N ILE A 459 -19.31 -17.56 1.61
CA ILE A 459 -19.95 -16.55 2.45
C ILE A 459 -21.29 -16.23 1.82
N HIS A 460 -22.36 -16.33 2.60
CA HIS A 460 -23.65 -15.81 2.17
C HIS A 460 -23.98 -14.60 3.04
N ALA A 461 -24.24 -13.49 2.37
CA ALA A 461 -24.46 -12.20 3.01
C ALA A 461 -25.66 -11.54 2.35
N GLU A 462 -26.57 -11.04 3.17
CA GLU A 462 -27.78 -10.34 2.78
C GLU A 462 -27.70 -8.91 3.33
N ASP A 463 -28.27 -7.96 2.61
CA ASP A 463 -28.49 -6.60 3.13
C ASP A 463 -29.97 -6.24 2.96
N VAL A 464 -30.53 -5.60 3.98
CA VAL A 464 -31.94 -5.19 4.02
C VAL A 464 -32.25 -4.19 2.90
N GLU A 465 -31.26 -3.43 2.45
CA GLU A 465 -31.42 -2.39 1.41
C GLU A 465 -30.90 -2.80 0.02
N ASP A 466 -30.53 -4.06 -0.20
CA ASP A 466 -29.95 -4.59 -1.45
C ASP A 466 -28.68 -3.82 -1.91
N ASP A 467 -27.88 -3.28 -0.98
CA ASP A 467 -26.67 -2.46 -1.24
C ASP A 467 -25.35 -3.08 -0.76
N LEU A 468 -25.33 -4.41 -0.59
CA LEU A 468 -24.12 -5.20 -0.30
C LEU A 468 -23.06 -5.06 -1.40
N TRP A 469 -21.91 -4.45 -1.08
CA TRP A 469 -20.83 -4.23 -2.03
C TRP A 469 -19.86 -5.39 -2.14
N GLY A 470 -19.63 -6.12 -1.06
CA GLY A 470 -18.71 -7.22 -1.10
C GLY A 470 -18.51 -7.87 0.25
N VAL A 471 -17.72 -8.94 0.21
CA VAL A 471 -17.28 -9.63 1.41
C VAL A 471 -15.79 -9.89 1.36
N ASN A 472 -15.18 -9.74 2.51
CA ASN A 472 -13.79 -10.00 2.80
C ASN A 472 -13.69 -11.22 3.71
N VAL A 473 -12.69 -12.06 3.45
CA VAL A 473 -12.27 -13.09 4.41
C VAL A 473 -10.87 -12.79 4.90
N TYR A 474 -10.70 -12.83 6.22
CA TYR A 474 -9.40 -12.75 6.88
C TYR A 474 -9.09 -14.11 7.48
N PHE A 475 -7.88 -14.60 7.30
CA PHE A 475 -7.45 -15.85 7.94
C PHE A 475 -6.56 -15.54 9.15
N ASP A 476 -6.80 -16.23 10.25
CA ASP A 476 -6.00 -16.19 11.48
C ASP A 476 -5.73 -14.79 12.06
N GLY A 477 -6.60 -13.82 11.77
CA GLY A 477 -6.47 -12.44 12.26
C GLY A 477 -5.32 -11.67 11.62
N LEU A 478 -4.90 -12.07 10.42
CA LEU A 478 -3.98 -11.27 9.59
C LEU A 478 -4.63 -9.95 9.19
N ASN A 479 -3.81 -8.90 9.01
CA ASN A 479 -4.26 -7.60 8.49
C ASN A 479 -4.55 -7.62 6.97
N GLU A 480 -4.36 -8.77 6.32
CA GLU A 480 -4.65 -8.98 4.91
C GLU A 480 -6.00 -9.65 4.76
N TYR A 481 -6.83 -9.09 3.88
CA TYR A 481 -8.11 -9.68 3.49
C TYR A 481 -8.05 -10.21 2.06
N TYR A 482 -8.91 -11.18 1.80
CA TYR A 482 -9.19 -11.67 0.47
C TYR A 482 -10.64 -11.31 0.12
N SER A 483 -10.83 -10.42 -0.85
CA SER A 483 -12.17 -10.13 -1.36
C SER A 483 -12.66 -11.31 -2.18
N LEU A 484 -13.88 -11.78 -1.90
CA LEU A 484 -14.49 -12.90 -2.60
C LEU A 484 -15.41 -12.40 -3.71
N ASN A 485 -15.45 -13.13 -4.81
CA ASN A 485 -16.38 -12.91 -5.91
C ASN A 485 -17.65 -13.75 -5.69
N GLY A 486 -18.82 -13.22 -6.06
CA GLY A 486 -20.11 -13.84 -5.78
C GLY A 486 -21.17 -13.71 -6.87
N THR A 487 -22.30 -14.39 -6.70
CA THR A 487 -23.53 -14.20 -7.48
C THR A 487 -24.72 -14.50 -6.59
N ASN A 488 -25.76 -13.65 -6.58
CA ASN A 488 -26.96 -13.82 -5.75
C ASN A 488 -26.62 -14.02 -4.26
N GLU A 489 -26.05 -12.98 -3.61
CA GLU A 489 -25.76 -12.95 -2.16
C GLU A 489 -24.78 -14.03 -1.65
N THR A 490 -24.21 -14.84 -2.54
CA THR A 490 -23.27 -15.92 -2.20
C THR A 490 -21.93 -15.65 -2.85
N PHE A 491 -20.88 -15.58 -2.04
CA PHE A 491 -19.51 -15.26 -2.41
C PHE A 491 -18.61 -16.46 -2.12
N ASN A 492 -17.80 -16.85 -3.10
CA ASN A 492 -16.96 -18.04 -2.97
C ASN A 492 -15.50 -17.70 -3.23
N GLY A 493 -14.62 -18.25 -2.40
CA GLY A 493 -13.17 -18.20 -2.58
C GLY A 493 -12.61 -19.61 -2.54
N SER A 494 -11.60 -19.87 -3.38
CA SER A 494 -10.76 -21.06 -3.22
C SER A 494 -9.32 -20.63 -2.97
N PHE A 495 -8.74 -21.16 -1.90
CA PHE A 495 -7.40 -20.85 -1.43
C PHE A 495 -6.53 -22.09 -1.49
N ASP A 496 -5.30 -21.96 -1.96
CA ASP A 496 -4.38 -23.09 -1.96
C ASP A 496 -4.14 -23.54 -0.51
N LYS A 497 -4.31 -24.85 -0.25
CA LYS A 497 -4.15 -25.41 1.09
C LYS A 497 -2.74 -25.19 1.66
N SER A 498 -1.73 -25.00 0.81
CA SER A 498 -0.36 -24.68 1.20
C SER A 498 -0.18 -23.29 1.80
N MET A 499 -1.16 -22.40 1.65
CA MET A 499 -1.18 -21.10 2.34
C MET A 499 -1.30 -21.25 3.86
N PHE A 500 -1.82 -22.39 4.32
CA PHE A 500 -2.09 -22.65 5.72
C PHE A 500 -1.09 -23.66 6.27
N SER A 501 -0.63 -23.41 7.50
CA SER A 501 0.12 -24.41 8.24
C SER A 501 -0.79 -25.58 8.64
N TYR A 502 -0.22 -26.72 9.07
CA TYR A 502 -1.06 -27.79 9.59
C TYR A 502 -1.57 -27.42 10.99
N GLY A 503 -2.88 -27.44 11.19
CA GLY A 503 -3.46 -27.05 12.47
C GLY A 503 -4.85 -26.43 12.33
N LYS A 504 -5.35 -25.89 13.45
CA LYS A 504 -6.61 -25.16 13.51
C LYS A 504 -6.37 -23.73 13.04
N HIS A 505 -7.25 -23.29 12.16
CA HIS A 505 -7.31 -21.95 11.59
C HIS A 505 -8.70 -21.37 11.81
N TYR A 506 -8.82 -20.07 11.67
CA TYR A 506 -10.12 -19.42 11.60
C TYR A 506 -10.17 -18.42 10.46
N ALA A 507 -11.37 -18.26 9.92
CA ALA A 507 -11.72 -17.26 8.94
C ALA A 507 -12.65 -16.25 9.60
N ILE A 508 -12.36 -14.96 9.49
CA ILE A 508 -13.27 -13.88 9.85
C ILE A 508 -13.93 -13.43 8.56
N PHE A 509 -15.26 -13.41 8.55
CA PHE A 509 -16.06 -12.92 7.44
C PHE A 509 -16.56 -11.52 7.75
N GLU A 510 -16.28 -10.62 6.82
CA GLU A 510 -16.74 -9.24 6.86
C GLU A 510 -17.49 -8.96 5.56
N ALA A 511 -18.73 -8.52 5.67
CA ALA A 511 -19.55 -7.99 4.60
C ALA A 511 -19.61 -6.48 4.78
N PHE A 512 -19.50 -5.74 3.67
CA PHE A 512 -19.58 -4.30 3.67
C PHE A 512 -20.54 -3.80 2.60
N ASP A 513 -21.29 -2.75 2.93
CA ASP A 513 -22.22 -2.10 2.03
C ASP A 513 -21.58 -0.88 1.34
N GLY A 514 -22.36 -0.24 0.47
CA GLY A 514 -21.95 0.98 -0.19
C GLY A 514 -21.83 2.21 0.69
N SER A 515 -22.29 2.15 1.93
CA SER A 515 -22.20 3.22 2.92
C SER A 515 -21.02 3.05 3.88
N GLY A 516 -20.24 1.97 3.74
CA GLY A 516 -19.11 1.65 4.60
C GLY A 516 -19.51 1.03 5.94
N ASN A 517 -20.77 0.57 6.10
CA ASN A 517 -21.15 -0.23 7.25
C ASN A 517 -20.59 -1.64 7.07
N THR A 518 -20.05 -2.20 8.14
CA THR A 518 -19.56 -3.58 8.19
C THR A 518 -20.35 -4.39 9.20
N ASN A 519 -20.62 -5.65 8.89
CA ASN A 519 -21.29 -6.53 9.85
C ASN A 519 -20.40 -6.77 11.08
N ASN A 520 -21.02 -7.15 12.21
CA ASN A 520 -20.26 -7.76 13.30
C ASN A 520 -19.65 -9.06 12.77
N SER A 521 -18.32 -9.08 12.62
CA SER A 521 -17.63 -10.10 11.85
C SER A 521 -17.90 -11.52 12.38
N GLU A 522 -18.26 -12.46 11.49
CA GLU A 522 -18.50 -13.85 11.87
C GLU A 522 -17.20 -14.64 11.80
N MET A 523 -16.86 -15.39 12.86
CA MET A 523 -15.65 -16.21 12.91
C MET A 523 -15.97 -17.69 12.68
N VAL A 524 -15.36 -18.28 11.65
CA VAL A 524 -15.55 -19.69 11.26
C VAL A 524 -14.24 -20.45 11.36
N TYR A 525 -14.21 -21.50 12.17
CA TYR A 525 -13.02 -22.32 12.39
C TYR A 525 -12.91 -23.47 11.38
N PHE A 526 -11.70 -23.78 10.91
CA PHE A 526 -11.40 -24.93 10.06
C PHE A 526 -10.04 -25.54 10.40
N GLU A 527 -9.78 -26.78 9.97
CA GLU A 527 -8.55 -27.50 10.31
C GLU A 527 -7.85 -28.05 9.06
N ILE A 528 -6.55 -27.77 8.94
CA ILE A 528 -5.71 -28.24 7.84
C ILE A 528 -4.93 -29.46 8.33
N LEU A 529 -5.41 -30.62 7.91
CA LEU A 529 -4.83 -31.90 8.30
C LEU A 529 -3.54 -32.17 7.54
N ALA A 530 -2.51 -32.62 8.26
CA ALA A 530 -1.28 -33.10 7.65
C ALA A 530 -1.54 -34.29 6.70
N PRO A 531 -0.82 -34.38 5.56
CA PRO A 531 -1.03 -35.45 4.60
C PRO A 531 -0.83 -36.81 5.25
N ALA A 532 -1.80 -37.69 5.06
CA ALA A 532 -1.76 -39.05 5.58
C ALA A 532 -0.65 -39.84 4.86
N THR A 533 0.54 -39.91 5.46
CA THR A 533 1.58 -40.83 5.00
C THR A 533 1.16 -42.25 5.36
N THR A 534 0.95 -43.07 4.33
CA THR A 534 0.70 -44.50 4.47
C THR A 534 1.90 -45.18 5.14
N SER A 535 1.66 -45.58 6.40
CA SER A 535 2.38 -46.57 7.21
C SER A 535 3.90 -46.38 7.40
N ARG A 536 4.28 -45.77 8.53
CA ARG A 536 5.20 -46.38 9.51
C ARG A 536 5.27 -45.57 10.82
N SER A 537 4.87 -46.22 11.91
CA SER A 537 5.07 -45.86 13.33
C SER A 537 4.75 -44.42 13.76
N THR A 538 3.59 -44.27 14.40
CA THR A 538 3.11 -43.13 15.17
C THR A 538 4.11 -42.64 16.22
N LYS A 539 4.59 -41.40 16.08
CA LYS A 539 4.92 -40.49 17.18
C LYS A 539 4.65 -39.05 16.71
N SER A 540 3.59 -38.42 17.23
CA SER A 540 3.34 -36.99 17.07
C SER A 540 4.43 -36.21 17.80
N HIS A 541 5.06 -35.25 17.12
CA HIS A 541 6.02 -34.35 17.74
C HIS A 541 5.28 -33.30 18.55
N TYR A 542 4.99 -33.64 19.80
CA TYR A 542 4.78 -32.64 20.84
C TYR A 542 6.10 -31.91 21.11
N SER A 543 6.03 -30.70 21.68
CA SER A 543 7.21 -30.04 22.19
C SER A 543 8.00 -31.02 23.07
N SER A 544 9.30 -31.16 22.81
CA SER A 544 10.13 -32.22 23.42
C SER A 544 10.31 -32.06 24.93
N ASP A 545 9.86 -30.93 25.48
CA ASP A 545 9.89 -30.57 26.90
C ASP A 545 8.59 -30.92 27.63
N LEU A 546 7.60 -31.59 27.02
CA LEU A 546 6.40 -32.02 27.77
C LEU A 546 6.70 -33.20 28.71
N SER A 547 6.12 -33.13 29.91
CA SER A 547 6.26 -34.20 30.91
C SER A 547 5.52 -35.50 30.52
N ASP A 548 6.04 -36.64 30.98
CA ASP A 548 5.42 -37.95 30.79
C ASP A 548 4.10 -38.08 31.57
N GLY A 549 3.13 -38.79 30.98
CA GLY A 549 1.84 -39.08 31.63
C GLY A 549 0.69 -38.11 31.31
N ILE A 550 0.86 -37.24 30.30
CA ILE A 550 -0.23 -36.46 29.70
C ILE A 550 -0.76 -37.21 28.47
N ASP A 551 -2.05 -37.55 28.47
CA ASP A 551 -2.70 -38.31 27.40
C ASP A 551 -2.69 -37.49 26.08
N PRO A 552 -2.36 -38.07 24.92
CA PRO A 552 -2.56 -37.45 23.62
C PRO A 552 -4.01 -36.99 23.40
N GLY A 553 -4.25 -35.69 23.54
CA GLY A 553 -5.57 -35.06 23.38
C GLY A 553 -5.51 -33.53 23.39
N ASN A 554 -6.67 -32.86 23.51
CA ASN A 554 -6.74 -31.41 23.45
C ASN A 554 -5.99 -30.73 24.61
N ILE A 555 -5.90 -31.37 25.79
CA ILE A 555 -5.10 -30.89 26.93
C ILE A 555 -3.61 -30.88 26.63
N LYS A 556 -3.09 -31.92 25.95
CA LYS A 556 -1.68 -31.95 25.57
C LYS A 556 -1.33 -30.85 24.57
N ARG A 557 -2.27 -30.52 23.67
CA ARG A 557 -2.14 -29.35 22.77
C ARG A 557 -2.22 -28.03 23.53
N ALA A 558 -3.14 -27.89 24.49
CA ALA A 558 -3.23 -26.70 25.34
C ALA A 558 -1.92 -26.46 26.08
N ILE A 559 -1.35 -27.48 26.72
CA ILE A 559 -0.05 -27.36 27.41
C ILE A 559 1.09 -27.03 26.44
N SER A 560 1.10 -27.64 25.24
CA SER A 560 2.13 -27.37 24.23
C SER A 560 2.06 -25.94 23.67
N ASN A 561 0.87 -25.34 23.65
CA ASN A 561 0.63 -24.02 23.08
C ASN A 561 0.67 -22.89 24.11
N SER A 562 0.75 -23.20 25.40
CA SER A 562 0.79 -22.20 26.47
C SER A 562 2.18 -22.06 27.10
N ASN A 563 2.52 -20.85 27.54
CA ASN A 563 3.57 -20.68 28.54
C ASN A 563 3.06 -21.22 29.88
N VAL A 564 3.90 -21.93 30.63
CA VAL A 564 3.51 -22.43 31.96
C VAL A 564 4.27 -21.62 33.00
N ILE A 565 3.53 -20.94 33.86
CA ILE A 565 4.11 -20.04 34.87
C ILE A 565 3.82 -20.50 36.29
N TYR A 566 4.73 -20.20 37.21
CA TYR A 566 4.65 -20.60 38.62
C TYR A 566 4.96 -19.46 39.59
N GLY A 567 4.48 -19.55 40.83
CA GLY A 567 4.65 -18.51 41.84
C GLY A 567 5.80 -18.74 42.84
N SER A 568 5.88 -19.94 43.39
CA SER A 568 6.89 -20.34 44.38
C SER A 568 7.70 -21.54 43.91
N ASP A 569 8.84 -21.84 44.54
CA ASP A 569 9.66 -23.03 44.27
C ASP A 569 8.84 -24.34 44.31
N ILE A 570 7.75 -24.36 45.09
CA ILE A 570 6.86 -25.51 45.23
C ILE A 570 5.88 -25.59 44.05
N ASP A 571 5.37 -24.44 43.61
CA ASP A 571 4.54 -24.37 42.40
C ASP A 571 5.37 -24.64 41.15
N GLU A 572 6.69 -24.39 41.16
CA GLU A 572 7.61 -24.78 40.10
C GLU A 572 7.62 -26.29 39.92
N GLU A 573 7.72 -27.07 41.00
CA GLU A 573 7.65 -28.53 40.94
C GLU A 573 6.32 -29.02 40.34
N PHE A 574 5.22 -28.32 40.63
CA PHE A 574 3.92 -28.58 40.03
C PHE A 574 3.84 -28.14 38.56
N ALA A 575 4.42 -27.01 38.17
CA ALA A 575 4.48 -26.55 36.79
C ALA A 575 5.36 -27.47 35.91
N LEU A 576 6.46 -27.97 36.46
CA LEU A 576 7.36 -28.94 35.82
C LEU A 576 6.70 -30.29 35.57
N ASN A 577 5.61 -30.59 36.29
CA ASN A 577 4.74 -31.70 35.97
C ASN A 577 3.90 -31.47 34.71
N LEU A 578 3.93 -30.31 34.06
CA LEU A 578 3.30 -30.09 32.76
C LEU A 578 4.36 -30.05 31.65
N ARG A 579 5.43 -29.28 31.85
CA ARG A 579 6.55 -29.13 30.89
C ARG A 579 7.86 -28.74 31.57
N GLU A 580 9.01 -29.01 30.95
CA GLU A 580 10.35 -28.69 31.49
C GLU A 580 10.66 -27.19 31.45
N ASN A 581 10.16 -26.46 30.45
CA ASN A 581 10.38 -25.01 30.35
C ASN A 581 9.21 -24.25 31.00
N VAL A 582 9.44 -23.78 32.23
CA VAL A 582 8.48 -22.99 33.02
C VAL A 582 9.07 -21.63 33.38
N GLU A 583 8.23 -20.62 33.55
CA GLU A 583 8.66 -19.25 33.84
C GLU A 583 8.11 -18.75 35.19
N ASN A 584 8.86 -17.87 35.87
CA ASN A 584 8.39 -17.30 37.12
C ASN A 584 7.31 -16.23 36.87
N GLY A 585 6.11 -16.46 37.40
CA GLY A 585 4.93 -15.61 37.20
C GLY A 585 5.04 -14.22 37.83
N ASN A 586 5.98 -13.97 38.75
CA ASN A 586 6.11 -12.64 39.37
C ASN A 586 6.60 -11.55 38.41
N ASN A 587 7.26 -11.92 37.30
CA ASN A 587 7.79 -10.99 36.29
C ASN A 587 7.24 -11.29 34.88
N TYR A 588 6.15 -12.04 34.78
CA TYR A 588 5.59 -12.46 33.51
C TYR A 588 4.63 -11.40 32.94
N GLU A 589 4.83 -11.04 31.68
CA GLU A 589 3.90 -10.22 30.90
C GLU A 589 3.17 -11.08 29.88
N LEU A 590 1.84 -10.97 29.86
CA LEU A 590 0.98 -11.80 29.03
C LEU A 590 1.22 -11.49 27.55
N SER A 591 1.82 -12.43 26.86
CA SER A 591 2.25 -12.32 25.46
C SER A 591 1.84 -13.52 24.60
N LYS A 592 1.27 -14.55 25.24
CA LYS A 592 0.83 -15.81 24.63
C LYS A 592 -0.16 -16.50 25.59
N ASP A 593 -0.93 -17.46 25.09
CA ASP A 593 -1.73 -18.35 25.95
C ASP A 593 -0.89 -18.87 27.12
N THR A 594 -1.48 -18.92 28.31
CA THR A 594 -0.72 -19.11 29.55
C THR A 594 -1.43 -20.05 30.51
N ILE A 595 -0.70 -21.01 31.09
CA ILE A 595 -1.17 -21.83 32.21
C ILE A 595 -0.53 -21.29 33.49
N ILE A 596 -1.37 -20.83 34.41
CA ILE A 596 -0.98 -20.40 35.74
C ILE A 596 -1.04 -21.61 36.68
N VAL A 597 0.08 -21.93 37.33
CA VAL A 597 0.13 -22.93 38.40
C VAL A 597 0.45 -22.23 39.73
N GLY A 598 -0.44 -22.40 40.70
CA GLY A 598 -0.30 -21.83 42.05
C GLY A 598 -1.16 -20.57 42.30
N GLY A 599 -1.50 -20.34 43.58
CA GLY A 599 -2.43 -19.30 44.00
C GLY A 599 -1.84 -17.87 44.05
N PRO A 600 -2.70 -16.84 44.26
CA PRO A 600 -2.31 -15.43 44.15
C PRO A 600 -1.34 -14.98 45.26
N GLU A 601 -1.31 -15.63 46.43
CA GLU A 601 -0.38 -15.24 47.51
C GLU A 601 1.10 -15.43 47.10
N SER A 602 1.38 -16.39 46.21
CA SER A 602 2.75 -16.73 45.81
C SER A 602 3.03 -16.48 44.33
N ASN A 603 2.02 -16.34 43.48
CA ASN A 603 2.16 -16.08 42.04
C ASN A 603 1.64 -14.67 41.70
N GLY A 604 2.55 -13.73 41.44
CA GLY A 604 2.21 -12.33 41.16
C GLY A 604 1.36 -12.11 39.90
N PHE A 605 1.47 -13.01 38.89
CA PHE A 605 0.57 -12.99 37.75
C PHE A 605 -0.83 -13.46 38.14
N ALA A 606 -0.91 -14.49 38.99
CA ALA A 606 -2.18 -14.95 39.53
C ALA A 606 -2.83 -13.88 40.41
N ASP A 607 -2.09 -13.17 41.27
CA ASP A 607 -2.58 -12.05 42.07
C ASP A 607 -3.18 -10.94 41.21
N LYS A 608 -2.49 -10.60 40.13
CA LYS A 608 -2.92 -9.54 39.20
C LYS A 608 -4.25 -9.86 38.52
N TYR A 609 -4.49 -11.12 38.14
CA TYR A 609 -5.65 -11.51 37.32
C TYR A 609 -6.70 -12.37 38.06
N ASN A 610 -6.52 -12.68 39.35
CA ASN A 610 -7.44 -13.54 40.12
C ASN A 610 -8.90 -13.09 40.04
N ASN A 611 -9.15 -11.78 39.96
CA ASN A 611 -10.49 -11.21 39.92
C ASN A 611 -11.17 -11.30 38.54
N GLU A 612 -10.42 -11.62 37.48
CA GLU A 612 -10.95 -11.82 36.12
C GLU A 612 -11.56 -13.21 35.93
N PHE A 613 -11.27 -14.13 36.85
CA PHE A 613 -11.76 -15.49 36.84
C PHE A 613 -13.05 -15.64 37.66
N GLU A 614 -13.92 -16.57 37.25
CA GLU A 614 -15.21 -16.81 37.89
C GLU A 614 -15.06 -17.19 39.36
N ILE A 615 -14.06 -18.02 39.68
CA ILE A 615 -13.71 -18.37 41.06
C ILE A 615 -12.42 -17.66 41.46
N GLN A 616 -12.53 -16.72 42.38
CA GLN A 616 -11.39 -16.10 43.03
C GLN A 616 -10.78 -17.07 44.05
N ILE A 617 -9.52 -17.44 43.84
CA ILE A 617 -8.82 -18.40 44.70
C ILE A 617 -8.17 -17.65 45.85
N THR A 618 -8.33 -18.15 47.07
CA THR A 618 -7.72 -17.63 48.29
C THR A 618 -7.26 -18.80 49.17
N ASN A 619 -6.51 -18.51 50.24
CA ASN A 619 -6.08 -19.54 51.19
C ASN A 619 -7.25 -20.22 51.93
N ASP A 620 -8.46 -19.66 51.87
CA ASP A 620 -9.65 -20.20 52.52
C ASP A 620 -10.70 -20.75 51.53
N TYR A 621 -10.63 -20.39 50.24
CA TYR A 621 -11.59 -20.78 49.19
C TYR A 621 -10.88 -21.19 47.90
N PRO A 622 -11.13 -22.37 47.28
CA PRO A 622 -12.31 -23.24 47.38
C PRO A 622 -12.43 -24.14 48.63
N GLY A 623 -11.44 -24.13 49.53
CA GLY A 623 -11.48 -24.84 50.81
C GLY A 623 -10.34 -25.85 50.99
N GLU A 624 -10.26 -26.46 52.17
CA GLU A 624 -9.19 -27.40 52.52
C GLU A 624 -9.13 -28.58 51.51
N ASN A 625 -7.92 -28.85 51.02
CA ASN A 625 -7.60 -29.87 50.01
C ASN A 625 -8.33 -29.67 48.67
N ARG A 626 -8.84 -28.48 48.38
CA ARG A 626 -9.59 -28.19 47.14
C ARG A 626 -8.83 -27.25 46.21
N GLY A 627 -8.87 -27.56 44.92
CA GLY A 627 -8.35 -26.74 43.84
C GLY A 627 -9.37 -26.50 42.75
N VAL A 628 -9.07 -25.54 41.89
CA VAL A 628 -9.91 -25.10 40.78
C VAL A 628 -9.11 -25.20 39.48
N ILE A 629 -9.76 -25.66 38.42
CA ILE A 629 -9.31 -25.50 37.03
C ILE A 629 -10.33 -24.61 36.35
N GLN A 630 -9.90 -23.48 35.81
CA GLN A 630 -10.77 -22.56 35.10
C GLN A 630 -10.02 -21.89 33.95
N VAL A 631 -10.75 -21.49 32.91
CA VAL A 631 -10.18 -20.90 31.71
C VAL A 631 -10.86 -19.57 31.46
N GLN A 632 -10.06 -18.53 31.22
CA GLN A 632 -10.56 -17.20 30.91
C GLN A 632 -9.77 -16.60 29.76
N THR A 633 -10.45 -15.86 28.89
CA THR A 633 -9.78 -15.05 27.88
C THR A 633 -9.45 -13.69 28.48
N ILE A 634 -8.17 -13.34 28.52
CA ILE A 634 -7.69 -12.04 29.03
C ILE A 634 -7.26 -11.18 27.84
N GLU A 635 -7.86 -10.00 27.74
CA GLU A 635 -7.57 -9.01 26.71
C GLU A 635 -6.46 -8.06 27.17
N VAL A 636 -5.36 -8.00 26.42
CA VAL A 636 -4.24 -7.10 26.67
C VAL A 636 -4.22 -6.01 25.62
N ARG A 637 -4.18 -4.75 26.07
CA ARG A 637 -4.03 -3.60 25.18
C ARG A 637 -2.56 -3.37 24.86
N ASP A 638 -2.23 -3.45 23.57
CA ASP A 638 -0.92 -3.13 23.01
C ASP A 638 -1.08 -1.94 22.05
N GLY A 639 -0.81 -0.74 22.56
CA GLY A 639 -1.14 0.52 21.87
C GLY A 639 -2.65 0.70 21.68
N ASN A 640 -3.09 0.69 20.42
CA ASN A 640 -4.51 0.80 20.04
C ASN A 640 -5.18 -0.55 19.75
N ILE A 641 -4.45 -1.65 19.85
CA ILE A 641 -4.93 -3.00 19.50
C ILE A 641 -5.21 -3.78 20.79
N ILE A 642 -6.32 -4.52 20.82
CA ILE A 642 -6.69 -5.44 21.90
C ILE A 642 -6.36 -6.86 21.44
N LYS A 643 -5.49 -7.56 22.17
CA LYS A 643 -5.08 -8.95 21.89
C LYS A 643 -5.67 -9.89 22.95
N PRO A 644 -6.56 -10.83 22.59
CA PRO A 644 -7.06 -11.83 23.52
C PRO A 644 -6.07 -12.99 23.67
N TYR A 645 -5.83 -13.44 24.91
CA TYR A 645 -5.05 -14.65 25.20
C TYR A 645 -5.83 -15.59 26.11
N GLN A 646 -5.77 -16.89 25.85
CA GLN A 646 -6.40 -17.89 26.70
C GLN A 646 -5.52 -18.17 27.91
N VAL A 647 -6.07 -17.97 29.10
CA VAL A 647 -5.38 -18.22 30.37
C VAL A 647 -6.07 -19.33 31.14
N ILE A 648 -5.34 -20.41 31.40
CA ILE A 648 -5.79 -21.57 32.17
C ILE A 648 -5.25 -21.42 33.59
N TYR A 649 -6.13 -21.32 34.57
CA TYR A 649 -5.76 -21.13 35.96
C TYR A 649 -5.97 -22.40 36.78
N ILE A 650 -4.87 -22.94 37.31
CA ILE A 650 -4.82 -24.16 38.12
C ILE A 650 -4.23 -23.83 39.50
N ALA A 651 -5.08 -23.69 40.50
CA ALA A 651 -4.64 -23.42 41.87
C ALA A 651 -5.67 -23.90 42.90
N GLY A 652 -5.24 -24.08 44.15
CA GLY A 652 -6.13 -24.36 45.27
C GLY A 652 -5.83 -23.51 46.50
N SER A 653 -6.67 -23.66 47.52
CA SER A 653 -6.49 -22.97 48.81
C SER A 653 -5.26 -23.43 49.57
N ASP A 654 -4.80 -24.64 49.28
CA ASP A 654 -3.57 -25.21 49.79
C ASP A 654 -2.86 -26.03 48.70
N ARG A 655 -1.68 -26.54 49.05
CA ARG A 655 -0.82 -27.32 48.14
C ARG A 655 -1.48 -28.61 47.68
N PHE A 656 -2.30 -29.25 48.51
CA PHE A 656 -3.01 -30.47 48.15
C PHE A 656 -4.15 -30.17 47.17
N GLY A 657 -4.81 -29.02 47.33
CA GLY A 657 -5.77 -28.49 46.37
C GLY A 657 -5.16 -28.21 45.00
N THR A 658 -4.06 -27.47 44.93
CA THR A 658 -3.34 -27.22 43.67
C THR A 658 -2.90 -28.53 43.02
N GLN A 659 -2.37 -29.48 43.81
CA GLN A 659 -1.97 -30.80 43.31
C GLN A 659 -3.17 -31.63 42.80
N ALA A 660 -4.33 -31.53 43.44
CA ALA A 660 -5.56 -32.19 43.01
C ALA A 660 -6.02 -31.68 41.65
N ALA A 661 -6.11 -30.35 41.51
CA ALA A 661 -6.48 -29.70 40.27
C ALA A 661 -5.50 -30.05 39.14
N LEU A 662 -4.20 -29.97 39.39
CA LEU A 662 -3.19 -30.30 38.39
C LEU A 662 -3.28 -31.76 37.93
N LYS A 663 -3.45 -32.70 38.87
CA LYS A 663 -3.51 -34.13 38.54
C LYS A 663 -4.78 -34.46 37.76
N TYR A 664 -5.89 -33.82 38.09
CA TYR A 664 -7.14 -33.97 37.35
C TYR A 664 -7.06 -33.31 35.96
N PHE A 665 -6.43 -32.14 35.85
CA PHE A 665 -6.22 -31.43 34.59
C PHE A 665 -5.55 -32.31 33.52
N LYS A 666 -4.54 -33.09 33.91
CA LYS A 666 -3.85 -34.04 33.01
C LYS A 666 -4.75 -35.16 32.46
N THR A 667 -5.89 -35.40 33.11
CA THR A 667 -6.86 -36.44 32.73
C THR A 667 -8.03 -35.90 31.93
N LEU A 668 -8.12 -34.59 31.75
CA LEU A 668 -9.16 -33.99 30.94
C LEU A 668 -8.93 -34.32 29.46
N ASP A 669 -10.02 -34.56 28.73
CA ASP A 669 -9.98 -34.71 27.28
C ASP A 669 -9.99 -33.34 26.59
N GLU A 670 -10.68 -32.36 27.18
CA GLU A 670 -10.89 -30.99 26.68
C GLU A 670 -10.79 -29.96 27.81
N LEU A 671 -10.55 -28.68 27.46
CA LEU A 671 -10.56 -27.59 28.43
C LEU A 671 -11.99 -27.35 28.92
N PRO A 672 -12.19 -27.05 30.22
CA PRO A 672 -13.53 -26.91 30.76
C PRO A 672 -14.17 -25.57 30.33
N GLU A 673 -15.46 -25.60 30.00
CA GLU A 673 -16.25 -24.41 29.65
C GLU A 673 -16.55 -23.51 30.87
N GLY A 674 -16.38 -24.02 32.09
CA GLY A 674 -16.56 -23.32 33.35
C GLY A 674 -15.60 -23.85 34.44
N PRO A 675 -15.56 -23.22 35.63
CA PRO A 675 -14.66 -23.64 36.69
C PRO A 675 -15.02 -25.05 37.19
N ILE A 676 -14.02 -25.93 37.26
CA ILE A 676 -14.14 -27.25 37.91
C ILE A 676 -13.47 -27.16 39.26
N MET A 677 -14.16 -27.58 40.33
CA MET A 677 -13.57 -27.73 41.66
C MET A 677 -13.22 -29.20 41.94
N ILE A 678 -12.02 -29.43 42.45
CA ILE A 678 -11.42 -30.75 42.64
C ILE A 678 -10.93 -30.88 44.07
N GLU A 679 -11.35 -31.92 44.78
CA GLU A 679 -10.90 -32.24 46.14
C GLU A 679 -9.90 -33.41 46.13
N TRP A 680 -8.81 -33.28 46.91
CA TRP A 680 -7.87 -34.38 47.14
C TRP A 680 -8.43 -35.36 48.18
N THR A 681 -8.67 -36.60 47.77
CA THR A 681 -9.11 -37.68 48.68
C THR A 681 -8.03 -38.76 48.84
N GLU A 682 -8.20 -39.68 49.78
CA GLU A 682 -7.33 -40.86 49.95
C GLU A 682 -7.22 -41.71 48.68
N ASN A 683 -8.19 -41.63 47.77
CA ASN A 683 -8.22 -42.37 46.50
C ASN A 683 -7.78 -41.53 45.28
N GLY A 684 -7.35 -40.27 45.48
CA GLY A 684 -6.95 -39.35 44.41
C GLY A 684 -7.90 -38.15 44.23
N PRO A 685 -7.69 -37.33 43.18
CA PRO A 685 -8.50 -36.15 42.92
C PRO A 685 -9.92 -36.54 42.47
N VAL A 686 -10.93 -35.89 43.05
CA VAL A 686 -12.35 -36.10 42.73
C VAL A 686 -13.01 -34.75 42.44
N VAL A 687 -13.79 -34.66 41.36
CA VAL A 687 -14.59 -33.46 41.07
C VAL A 687 -15.70 -33.33 42.10
N VAL A 688 -15.80 -32.15 42.71
CA VAL A 688 -16.79 -31.86 43.75
C VAL A 688 -17.81 -30.81 43.32
N GLU A 689 -17.48 -29.98 42.33
CA GLU A 689 -18.40 -28.99 41.73
C GLU A 689 -17.97 -28.66 40.30
#